data_AF-A0AAW1YXQ5-F1
#
_entry.id   AF-A0AAW1YXQ5-F1
#
_cell.length_a   1.000
_cell.length_b   1.000
_cell.length_c   1.000
_cell.angle_alpha   90.00
_cell.angle_beta   90.00
_cell.angle_gamma   90.00
#
_symmetry.space_group_name_H-M   'P 1'
#
loop_
_entity.id
_entity.type
_entity.pdbx_description
1 polymer ?
#
loop_
_entity_poly.entity_id
_entity_poly.type
_entity_poly.pdbx_seq_one_letter_code
_entity_poly.pdbx_strand_id
1 'polypeptide(L)'
;MGYICFKCKRSLGPDIRALFAHLRVVHHVFSTSSYFQCAQAGCHRTFSLIRSFRRHLLEHVNEIGDEMEETPLVEPDDDSSNSVLDAMLSSEQCDELEEENLQDRVALFLTKLRSNSSQTLGAVNFVVDHTSSLISDVVGSRQRKSVSFLREIGHSESPGGQQLLEHFACAAQPFQGFESEYKQMQYFTQSGCFVQPEEVPLPGFSYTQQRDPSTGTVRQVAVRDTFQRVPLKPLLKQVLESPGTMEKIFEWQNQESTALEDFRDGTIFKTNELFSKELSIPLVLYNDDCEMVNPLGLKTSVHKPVSFYKTDDVKTYGINAVLDTVVCDIEDLELEGIQVETKHFKGTIKAGVAQVCGDNLGLNGILGYTTFLRENRVSMVSGTQRGFERTDRLTTILIYFRITQLKLASKEKCSLNKLQFYHVTYNVTPDVMHDILEGVGGYETKLVLSSLIEQKLLTLDQLNNRLTSFDYGFSDGHNKPSAIKPQDLKNPDGAIRQTAAQMWCLLRLLPLMIGDLIPEGEKHWELLLSLLSCMELIFSPALTAEAVIFLQHLIEEHHRLFLELYPDRHLKPKHHFMLHYPGAIRKLGPLVQFWCMRFEAKQGFFKRLSHVACNFHNICKTQMFSHDFEVGPGYTTFLGSIEDFEKVKCGFEGIPLFSDVYLPSWIKCKGTTYRSGMTLFVSHSADGEPQFATIQNIVVIDSKVKFIVKKWDTVGFDRHFFAFSVSPSSALDVVDIHSVDDHHPLHVVMSLKENENDHCISLRYRLF
;
A
#
# COMPACT_ATOMS: atom_id res chain seq x y z
N MET A 1 -0.33 26.57 -38.38
CA MET A 1 -1.59 27.27 -38.00
C MET A 1 -2.40 26.37 -37.07
N GLY A 2 -3.28 26.94 -36.25
CA GLY A 2 -4.08 26.20 -35.27
C GLY A 2 -5.43 25.72 -35.81
N TYR A 3 -6.00 24.68 -35.20
CA TYR A 3 -7.31 24.15 -35.59
C TYR A 3 -8.46 25.06 -35.15
N ILE A 4 -9.30 25.48 -36.09
CA ILE A 4 -10.48 26.33 -35.82
C ILE A 4 -11.71 25.49 -35.42
N CYS A 5 -12.36 25.85 -34.32
CA CYS A 5 -13.64 25.28 -33.90
C CYS A 5 -14.80 25.73 -34.80
N PHE A 6 -15.58 24.80 -35.35
CA PHE A 6 -16.66 25.14 -36.28
C PHE A 6 -17.87 25.80 -35.62
N LYS A 7 -18.10 25.57 -34.32
CA LYS A 7 -19.21 26.15 -33.54
C LYS A 7 -18.91 27.58 -33.05
N CYS A 8 -17.74 27.82 -32.46
CA CYS A 8 -17.41 29.12 -31.86
C CYS A 8 -16.33 29.93 -32.61
N LYS A 9 -15.79 29.38 -33.71
CA LYS A 9 -14.73 29.99 -34.54
C LYS A 9 -13.42 30.32 -33.80
N ARG A 10 -13.24 29.81 -32.57
CA ARG A 10 -11.99 29.94 -31.81
C ARG A 10 -10.88 29.11 -32.45
N SER A 11 -9.71 29.72 -32.67
CA SER A 11 -8.49 29.01 -33.03
C SER A 11 -7.92 28.32 -31.81
N LEU A 12 -7.69 27.02 -31.92
CA LEU A 12 -7.06 26.17 -30.91
C LEU A 12 -5.68 25.75 -31.45
N GLY A 13 -4.75 25.34 -30.59
CA GLY A 13 -3.36 25.07 -30.98
C GLY A 13 -3.19 24.05 -32.14
N PRO A 14 -1.94 23.75 -32.54
CA PRO A 14 -1.68 22.83 -33.66
C PRO A 14 -2.07 21.37 -33.37
N ASP A 15 -2.41 21.03 -32.12
CA ASP A 15 -2.84 19.69 -31.74
C ASP A 15 -4.35 19.50 -31.99
N ILE A 16 -4.69 18.52 -32.82
CA ILE A 16 -6.08 18.10 -33.08
C ILE A 16 -6.81 17.68 -31.79
N ARG A 17 -6.07 17.15 -30.79
CA ARG A 17 -6.60 16.79 -29.47
C ARG A 17 -7.17 18.01 -28.75
N ALA A 18 -6.55 19.19 -28.90
CA ALA A 18 -7.05 20.43 -28.30
C ALA A 18 -8.40 20.85 -28.90
N LEU A 19 -8.60 20.66 -30.21
CA LEU A 19 -9.89 20.92 -30.87
C LEU A 19 -11.00 20.00 -30.34
N PHE A 20 -10.72 18.70 -30.22
CA PHE A 20 -11.72 17.75 -29.73
C PHE A 20 -11.99 17.88 -28.22
N ALA A 21 -10.98 18.18 -27.41
CA ALA A 21 -11.16 18.48 -25.99
C ALA A 21 -12.07 19.72 -25.81
N HIS A 22 -11.80 20.79 -26.57
CA HIS A 22 -12.64 21.98 -26.56
C HIS A 22 -14.09 21.70 -26.99
N LEU A 23 -14.30 20.94 -28.08
CA LEU A 23 -15.63 20.58 -28.56
C LEU A 23 -16.43 19.75 -27.53
N ARG A 24 -15.76 18.91 -26.73
CA ARG A 24 -16.40 18.12 -25.66
C ARG A 24 -16.72 18.96 -24.43
N VAL A 25 -15.72 19.67 -23.91
CA VAL A 25 -15.82 20.39 -22.63
C VAL A 25 -16.70 21.64 -22.76
N VAL A 26 -16.61 22.36 -23.87
CA VAL A 26 -17.29 23.66 -24.05
C VAL A 26 -18.60 23.53 -24.82
N HIS A 27 -18.71 22.54 -25.73
CA HIS A 27 -19.85 22.43 -26.62
C HIS A 27 -20.61 21.10 -26.54
N HIS A 28 -20.22 20.20 -25.62
CA HIS A 28 -20.85 18.89 -25.40
C HIS A 28 -21.03 18.09 -26.70
N VAL A 29 -20.07 18.20 -27.62
CA VAL A 29 -20.07 17.45 -28.88
C VAL A 29 -19.32 16.14 -28.66
N PHE A 30 -20.07 15.04 -28.66
CA PHE A 30 -19.59 13.68 -28.43
C PHE A 30 -19.57 12.84 -29.72
N SER A 31 -19.01 11.63 -29.64
CA SER A 31 -18.98 10.65 -30.74
C SER A 31 -20.37 10.28 -31.27
N THR A 32 -21.43 10.42 -30.45
CA THR A 32 -22.84 10.21 -30.80
C THR A 32 -23.48 11.37 -31.55
N SER A 33 -22.79 12.51 -31.70
CA SER A 33 -23.31 13.67 -32.44
C SER A 33 -23.37 13.37 -33.95
N SER A 34 -24.49 13.68 -34.60
CA SER A 34 -24.75 13.32 -36.00
C SER A 34 -24.24 14.34 -37.04
N TYR A 35 -23.58 15.42 -36.61
CA TYR A 35 -23.15 16.50 -37.50
C TYR A 35 -21.81 17.14 -37.06
N PHE A 36 -20.85 17.13 -37.98
CA PHE A 36 -19.56 17.81 -37.87
C PHE A 36 -19.28 18.60 -39.13
N GLN A 37 -18.70 19.79 -39.01
CA GLN A 37 -18.32 20.62 -40.15
C GLN A 37 -16.87 21.07 -40.01
N CYS A 38 -16.10 21.01 -41.10
CA CYS A 38 -14.78 21.60 -41.14
C CYS A 38 -14.87 23.12 -41.20
N ALA A 39 -14.04 23.79 -40.39
CA ALA A 39 -13.91 25.24 -40.37
C ALA A 39 -12.47 25.71 -40.60
N GLN A 40 -11.59 24.82 -41.08
CA GLN A 40 -10.25 25.21 -41.52
C GLN A 40 -10.33 26.00 -42.83
N ALA A 41 -9.33 26.87 -43.07
CA ALA A 41 -9.34 27.81 -44.18
C ALA A 41 -9.61 27.10 -45.52
N GLY A 42 -10.62 27.56 -46.27
CA GLY A 42 -11.00 27.01 -47.57
C GLY A 42 -11.78 25.67 -47.53
N CYS A 43 -12.10 25.12 -46.35
CA CYS A 43 -12.83 23.86 -46.24
C CYS A 43 -14.19 24.01 -45.55
N HIS A 44 -15.24 23.49 -46.19
CA HIS A 44 -16.62 23.49 -45.68
C HIS A 44 -17.28 22.10 -45.68
N ARG A 45 -16.49 21.03 -45.72
CA ARG A 45 -17.00 19.65 -45.74
C ARG A 45 -17.73 19.31 -44.44
N THR A 46 -18.84 18.57 -44.57
CA THR A 46 -19.65 18.09 -43.46
C THR A 46 -19.55 16.56 -43.32
N PHE A 47 -19.70 16.05 -42.11
CA PHE A 47 -19.55 14.64 -41.77
C PHE A 47 -20.61 14.22 -40.77
N SER A 48 -21.14 13.01 -40.94
CA SER A 48 -22.09 12.38 -40.01
C SER A 48 -21.42 11.51 -38.94
N LEU A 49 -20.14 11.13 -39.15
CA LEU A 49 -19.35 10.27 -38.26
C LEU A 49 -18.07 10.99 -37.84
N ILE A 50 -17.78 10.98 -36.53
CA ILE A 50 -16.61 11.67 -35.96
C ILE A 50 -15.26 11.10 -36.46
N ARG A 51 -15.21 9.79 -36.75
CA ARG A 51 -14.02 9.12 -37.30
C ARG A 51 -13.66 9.70 -38.67
N SER A 52 -14.67 9.93 -39.52
CA SER A 52 -14.50 10.53 -40.84
C SER A 52 -14.06 11.99 -40.75
N PHE A 53 -14.63 12.75 -39.81
CA PHE A 53 -14.24 14.13 -39.56
C PHE A 53 -12.79 14.25 -39.06
N ARG A 54 -12.39 13.39 -38.11
CA ARG A 54 -11.02 13.36 -37.56
C ARG A 54 -9.99 13.00 -38.63
N ARG A 55 -10.26 11.99 -39.45
CA ARG A 55 -9.38 11.60 -40.56
C ARG A 55 -9.18 12.75 -41.54
N HIS A 56 -10.26 13.47 -41.88
CA HIS A 56 -10.18 14.63 -42.75
C HIS A 56 -9.34 15.78 -42.16
N LEU A 57 -9.45 16.04 -40.86
CA LEU A 57 -8.67 17.10 -40.22
C LEU A 57 -7.15 16.84 -40.26
N LEU A 58 -6.72 15.58 -40.27
CA LEU A 58 -5.31 15.21 -40.41
C LEU A 58 -4.76 15.51 -41.82
N GLU A 59 -5.61 15.57 -42.85
CA GLU A 59 -5.22 15.94 -44.21
C GLU A 59 -4.76 17.40 -44.31
N HIS A 60 -5.19 18.28 -43.38
CA HIS A 60 -4.74 19.68 -43.31
C HIS A 60 -3.33 19.84 -42.72
N VAL A 61 -2.71 18.77 -42.21
CA VAL A 61 -1.34 18.78 -41.65
C VAL A 61 -0.30 18.42 -42.71
N ASN A 62 -0.68 17.67 -43.74
CA ASN A 62 0.25 17.11 -44.72
C ASN A 62 0.63 18.06 -45.87
N GLU A 63 0.18 19.31 -45.87
CA GLU A 63 0.55 20.30 -46.90
C GLU A 63 1.67 21.27 -46.48
N ILE A 64 2.27 21.12 -45.29
CA ILE A 64 3.34 22.04 -44.83
C ILE A 64 4.45 21.25 -44.12
N GLY A 65 5.59 21.07 -44.81
CA GLY A 65 6.86 20.69 -44.18
C GLY A 65 7.77 19.77 -45.01
N ASP A 66 8.13 20.18 -46.23
CA ASP A 66 9.39 19.76 -46.87
C ASP A 66 10.46 20.78 -46.46
N GLU A 67 11.49 20.36 -45.72
CA GLU A 67 12.84 20.94 -45.71
C GLU A 67 13.75 20.05 -44.85
N MET A 68 14.56 19.24 -45.53
CA MET A 68 15.65 18.44 -44.98
C MET A 68 16.88 19.33 -44.79
N GLU A 69 17.49 19.33 -43.60
CA GLU A 69 18.87 19.80 -43.40
C GLU A 69 19.82 18.61 -43.23
N GLU A 70 20.83 18.60 -44.10
CA GLU A 70 21.93 17.64 -44.18
C GLU A 70 22.96 17.88 -43.07
N THR A 71 23.59 16.80 -42.57
CA THR A 71 24.88 16.87 -41.87
C THR A 71 25.86 15.86 -42.46
N PRO A 72 27.17 16.18 -42.52
CA PRO A 72 28.06 15.57 -43.52
C PRO A 72 28.71 14.27 -43.06
N LEU A 73 28.94 13.42 -44.05
CA LEU A 73 29.73 12.20 -44.04
C LEU A 73 31.21 12.47 -43.76
N VAL A 74 31.83 11.62 -42.94
CA VAL A 74 33.28 11.39 -42.93
C VAL A 74 33.51 9.88 -43.01
N GLU A 75 34.17 9.45 -44.08
CA GLU A 75 34.61 8.07 -44.33
C GLU A 75 36.13 7.93 -44.05
N PRO A 76 36.65 6.69 -43.96
CA PRO A 76 37.76 6.32 -43.08
C PRO A 76 39.13 6.41 -43.76
N ASP A 77 40.18 6.58 -42.97
CA ASP A 77 41.53 6.22 -43.38
C ASP A 77 42.13 5.19 -42.41
N ASP A 78 42.64 4.14 -43.03
CA ASP A 78 43.25 2.94 -42.48
C ASP A 78 44.75 3.16 -42.21
N ASP A 79 45.29 2.26 -41.39
CA ASP A 79 46.70 1.90 -41.29
C ASP A 79 47.63 2.76 -40.41
N SER A 80 47.82 2.31 -39.17
CA SER A 80 49.14 1.74 -38.82
C SER A 80 49.09 1.04 -37.47
N SER A 81 49.30 -0.27 -37.58
CA SER A 81 49.62 -1.18 -36.49
C SER A 81 50.98 -0.82 -35.88
N ASN A 82 50.99 -0.54 -34.56
CA ASN A 82 52.01 -0.95 -33.57
C ASN A 82 51.96 -0.04 -32.32
N SER A 83 51.01 -0.29 -31.42
CA SER A 83 51.15 0.08 -29.99
C SER A 83 50.14 -0.59 -29.03
N VAL A 84 49.27 -1.49 -29.52
CA VAL A 84 48.19 -2.10 -28.71
C VAL A 84 48.70 -3.07 -27.64
N LEU A 85 49.98 -3.46 -27.64
CA LEU A 85 50.53 -4.34 -26.61
C LEU A 85 51.03 -3.62 -25.35
N ASP A 86 51.23 -2.30 -25.39
CA ASP A 86 51.79 -1.53 -24.25
C ASP A 86 50.71 -0.72 -23.50
N ALA A 87 49.51 -0.60 -24.07
CA ALA A 87 48.36 0.07 -23.45
C ALA A 87 47.40 -0.90 -22.71
N MET A 88 47.56 -2.21 -22.88
CA MET A 88 46.71 -3.23 -22.21
C MET A 88 47.16 -3.58 -20.78
N LEU A 89 48.20 -2.93 -20.24
CA LEU A 89 48.72 -3.17 -18.88
C LEU A 89 48.45 -2.02 -17.90
N SER A 90 47.63 -1.03 -18.24
CA SER A 90 47.38 0.12 -17.36
C SER A 90 45.92 0.57 -17.20
N SER A 91 44.93 -0.29 -17.46
CA SER A 91 43.51 0.09 -17.25
C SER A 91 42.61 -1.02 -16.70
N GLU A 92 43.14 -1.93 -15.88
CA GLU A 92 42.29 -2.56 -14.86
C GLU A 92 42.26 -1.62 -13.64
N GLN A 93 41.34 -0.65 -13.66
CA GLN A 93 40.77 -0.19 -12.40
C GLN A 93 39.97 -1.39 -11.86
N CYS A 94 40.67 -2.28 -11.16
CA CYS A 94 40.04 -3.20 -10.24
C CYS A 94 39.42 -2.31 -9.16
N ASP A 95 38.10 -2.30 -9.02
CA ASP A 95 37.42 -1.61 -7.92
C ASP A 95 38.03 -2.09 -6.59
N GLU A 96 38.97 -1.32 -6.02
CA GLU A 96 39.52 -1.60 -4.72
C GLU A 96 38.38 -1.49 -3.70
N LEU A 97 37.98 -2.61 -3.12
CA LEU A 97 37.06 -2.64 -1.98
C LEU A 97 37.79 -2.03 -0.78
N GLU A 98 37.70 -0.71 -0.61
CA GLU A 98 38.18 -0.02 0.60
C GLU A 98 37.60 -0.68 1.87
N GLU A 99 38.37 -0.78 2.95
CA GLU A 99 37.95 -1.43 4.20
C GLU A 99 36.67 -0.83 4.80
N GLU A 100 36.47 0.49 4.66
CA GLU A 100 35.25 1.19 5.09
C GLU A 100 34.01 0.72 4.31
N ASN A 101 34.15 0.39 3.02
CA ASN A 101 33.07 -0.16 2.20
C ASN A 101 32.71 -1.59 2.58
N LEU A 102 33.63 -2.36 3.19
CA LEU A 102 33.37 -3.75 3.59
C LEU A 102 32.52 -3.82 4.87
N GLN A 103 32.82 -3.01 5.88
CA GLN A 103 32.05 -2.98 7.13
C GLN A 103 30.59 -2.57 6.88
N ASP A 104 30.36 -1.58 6.02
CA ASP A 104 29.03 -1.13 5.63
C ASP A 104 28.23 -2.22 4.88
N ARG A 105 28.90 -2.96 3.99
CA ARG A 105 28.29 -4.11 3.29
C ARG A 105 27.93 -5.25 4.23
N VAL A 106 28.77 -5.52 5.22
CA VAL A 106 28.53 -6.53 6.25
C VAL A 106 27.38 -6.10 7.16
N ALA A 107 27.34 -4.83 7.56
CA ALA A 107 26.23 -4.25 8.30
C ALA A 107 24.91 -4.35 7.50
N LEU A 108 24.94 -4.07 6.20
CA LEU A 108 23.78 -4.23 5.30
C LEU A 108 23.34 -5.70 5.18
N PHE A 109 24.28 -6.63 5.07
CA PHE A 109 23.99 -8.06 5.04
C PHE A 109 23.30 -8.52 6.33
N LEU A 110 23.83 -8.11 7.49
CA LEU A 110 23.28 -8.44 8.80
C LEU A 110 21.91 -7.82 9.06
N THR A 111 21.70 -6.57 8.65
CA THR A 111 20.38 -5.92 8.74
C THR A 111 19.35 -6.63 7.85
N LYS A 112 19.72 -7.02 6.62
CA LYS A 112 18.85 -7.82 5.74
C LYS A 112 18.50 -9.16 6.36
N LEU A 113 19.46 -9.88 6.95
CA LEU A 113 19.19 -11.14 7.67
C LEU A 113 18.25 -10.95 8.86
N ARG A 114 18.54 -9.95 9.71
CA ARG A 114 17.70 -9.60 10.87
C ARG A 114 16.33 -9.07 10.45
N SER A 115 16.18 -8.61 9.21
CA SER A 115 14.89 -8.13 8.70
C SER A 115 13.85 -9.18 8.38
N ASN A 116 14.31 -10.43 8.28
CA ASN A 116 13.42 -11.54 8.12
C ASN A 116 12.87 -11.98 9.49
N SER A 117 11.57 -11.75 9.72
CA SER A 117 10.88 -12.12 10.96
C SER A 117 10.92 -13.63 11.29
N SER A 118 11.34 -14.46 10.34
CA SER A 118 11.48 -15.91 10.52
C SER A 118 12.84 -16.34 11.07
N GLN A 119 13.83 -15.43 11.14
CA GLN A 119 15.18 -15.74 11.60
C GLN A 119 15.33 -15.44 13.09
N THR A 120 15.79 -16.43 13.86
CA THR A 120 16.15 -16.23 15.27
C THR A 120 17.51 -15.52 15.36
N LEU A 121 17.76 -14.82 16.47
CA LEU A 121 19.07 -14.24 16.74
C LEU A 121 20.17 -15.33 16.72
N GLY A 122 19.85 -16.53 17.22
CA GLY A 122 20.73 -17.69 17.15
C GLY A 122 21.04 -18.12 15.72
N ALA A 123 20.06 -18.08 14.81
CA ALA A 123 20.27 -18.38 13.39
C ALA A 123 21.15 -17.33 12.70
N VAL A 124 20.96 -16.04 13.03
CA VAL A 124 21.83 -14.97 12.50
C VAL A 124 23.27 -15.17 12.97
N ASN A 125 23.49 -15.44 14.26
CA ASN A 125 24.83 -15.71 14.78
C ASN A 125 25.42 -16.98 14.16
N PHE A 126 24.63 -18.04 13.99
CA PHE A 126 25.05 -19.26 13.30
C PHE A 126 25.54 -18.97 11.87
N VAL A 127 24.81 -18.14 11.11
CA VAL A 127 25.23 -17.71 9.77
C VAL A 127 26.53 -16.91 9.82
N VAL A 128 26.67 -15.98 10.77
CA VAL A 128 27.92 -15.21 10.97
C VAL A 128 29.09 -16.15 11.23
N ASP A 129 28.94 -17.09 12.16
CA ASP A 129 30.01 -18.02 12.56
C ASP A 129 30.45 -18.91 11.38
N HIS A 130 29.49 -19.54 10.68
CA HIS A 130 29.80 -20.47 9.59
C HIS A 130 30.29 -19.75 8.33
N THR A 131 29.78 -18.56 8.04
CA THR A 131 30.26 -17.74 6.91
C THR A 131 31.67 -17.23 7.19
N SER A 132 31.96 -16.82 8.43
CA SER A 132 33.33 -16.45 8.86
C SER A 132 34.30 -17.60 8.66
N SER A 133 33.92 -18.82 9.08
CA SER A 133 34.72 -20.03 8.92
C SER A 133 35.00 -20.34 7.44
N LEU A 134 33.96 -20.34 6.61
CA LEU A 134 34.09 -20.63 5.17
C LEU A 134 34.99 -19.63 4.45
N ILE A 135 34.80 -18.33 4.69
CA ILE A 135 35.60 -17.29 4.06
C ILE A 135 37.06 -17.39 4.53
N SER A 136 37.29 -17.59 5.83
CA SER A 136 38.64 -17.79 6.38
C SER A 136 39.38 -18.97 5.72
N ASP A 137 38.71 -20.10 5.50
CA ASP A 137 39.29 -21.27 4.82
C ASP A 137 39.63 -20.98 3.34
N VAL A 138 38.72 -20.33 2.62
CA VAL A 138 38.91 -19.98 1.21
C VAL A 138 40.05 -18.98 1.06
N VAL A 139 40.04 -17.92 1.86
CA VAL A 139 41.07 -16.87 1.87
C VAL A 139 42.41 -17.46 2.28
N GLY A 140 42.47 -18.27 3.34
CA GLY A 140 43.69 -18.94 3.79
C GLY A 140 44.27 -19.92 2.76
N SER A 141 43.42 -20.57 1.95
CA SER A 141 43.86 -21.38 0.81
C SER A 141 44.54 -20.52 -0.28
N ARG A 142 43.95 -19.36 -0.61
CA ARG A 142 44.51 -18.41 -1.60
C ARG A 142 45.77 -17.73 -1.09
N GLN A 143 45.80 -17.33 0.17
CA GLN A 143 46.97 -16.76 0.84
C GLN A 143 48.16 -17.73 0.77
N ARG A 144 47.97 -19.01 1.12
CA ARG A 144 49.05 -20.02 1.05
C ARG A 144 49.65 -20.17 -0.34
N LYS A 145 48.80 -20.19 -1.39
CA LYS A 145 49.26 -20.26 -2.78
C LYS A 145 50.02 -18.99 -3.20
N SER A 146 49.50 -17.82 -2.83
CA SER A 146 50.11 -16.53 -3.16
C SER A 146 51.45 -16.35 -2.46
N VAL A 147 51.55 -16.75 -1.18
CA VAL A 147 52.81 -16.70 -0.40
C VAL A 147 53.85 -17.68 -0.95
N SER A 148 53.43 -18.88 -1.39
CA SER A 148 54.35 -19.83 -2.05
C SER A 148 54.93 -19.23 -3.31
N PHE A 149 54.10 -18.62 -4.15
CA PHE A 149 54.53 -17.93 -5.36
C PHE A 149 55.47 -16.74 -5.06
N LEU A 150 55.12 -15.89 -4.09
CA LEU A 150 55.96 -14.77 -3.66
C LEU A 150 57.33 -15.21 -3.15
N ARG A 151 57.39 -16.38 -2.49
CA ARG A 151 58.64 -16.97 -2.02
C ARG A 151 59.49 -17.49 -3.19
N GLU A 152 58.87 -18.11 -4.19
CA GLU A 152 59.56 -18.60 -5.39
C GLU A 152 60.20 -17.46 -6.19
N ILE A 153 59.56 -16.29 -6.25
CA ILE A 153 60.09 -15.10 -6.94
C ILE A 153 60.96 -14.20 -6.05
N GLY A 154 61.21 -14.57 -4.78
CA GLY A 154 62.08 -13.81 -3.86
C GLY A 154 61.49 -12.50 -3.31
N HIS A 155 60.17 -12.29 -3.42
CA HIS A 155 59.48 -11.06 -3.01
C HIS A 155 58.58 -11.22 -1.78
N SER A 156 58.65 -12.35 -1.06
CA SER A 156 57.79 -12.61 0.12
C SER A 156 57.97 -11.61 1.27
N GLU A 157 59.13 -10.96 1.39
CA GLU A 157 59.42 -9.93 2.40
C GLU A 157 59.42 -8.51 1.83
N SER A 158 59.02 -8.35 0.56
CA SER A 158 58.88 -7.02 -0.01
C SER A 158 57.72 -6.26 0.65
N PRO A 159 57.75 -4.90 0.66
CA PRO A 159 56.63 -4.11 1.16
C PRO A 159 55.28 -4.48 0.53
N GLY A 160 55.25 -4.76 -0.79
CA GLY A 160 54.04 -5.23 -1.47
C GLY A 160 53.61 -6.64 -1.07
N GLY A 161 54.56 -7.52 -0.74
CA GLY A 161 54.26 -8.85 -0.19
C GLY A 161 53.66 -8.80 1.22
N GLN A 162 54.15 -7.88 2.06
CA GLN A 162 53.59 -7.63 3.40
C GLN A 162 52.19 -7.00 3.31
N GLN A 163 52.00 -6.01 2.44
CA GLN A 163 50.69 -5.40 2.20
C GLN A 163 49.66 -6.42 1.71
N LEU A 164 50.05 -7.31 0.79
CA LEU A 164 49.17 -8.38 0.32
C LEU A 164 48.80 -9.37 1.44
N LEU A 165 49.75 -9.67 2.34
CA LEU A 165 49.50 -10.51 3.51
C LEU A 165 48.51 -9.87 4.49
N GLU A 166 48.60 -8.55 4.69
CA GLU A 166 47.64 -7.78 5.49
C GLU A 166 46.25 -7.79 4.86
N HIS A 167 46.15 -7.58 3.54
CA HIS A 167 44.87 -7.68 2.82
C HIS A 167 44.22 -9.06 2.98
N PHE A 168 45.01 -10.14 2.93
CA PHE A 168 44.51 -11.49 3.19
C PHE A 168 44.07 -11.69 4.64
N ALA A 169 44.77 -11.10 5.61
CA ALA A 169 44.39 -11.17 7.02
C ALA A 169 43.05 -10.47 7.28
N CYS A 170 42.85 -9.27 6.71
CA CYS A 170 41.59 -8.55 6.79
C CYS A 170 40.44 -9.31 6.08
N ALA A 171 40.69 -9.82 4.86
CA ALA A 171 39.69 -10.58 4.10
C ALA A 171 39.27 -11.90 4.78
N ALA A 172 40.15 -12.51 5.60
CA ALA A 172 39.85 -13.71 6.37
C ALA A 172 38.90 -13.44 7.55
N GLN A 173 38.69 -12.17 7.94
CA GLN A 173 37.82 -11.76 9.05
C GLN A 173 36.69 -10.83 8.59
N PRO A 174 35.77 -11.29 7.72
CA PRO A 174 34.76 -10.44 7.10
C PRO A 174 33.75 -9.84 8.11
N PHE A 175 33.57 -10.45 9.28
CA PHE A 175 32.65 -9.97 10.32
C PHE A 175 33.38 -9.33 11.52
N GLN A 176 34.63 -8.90 11.36
CA GLN A 176 35.36 -8.22 12.41
C GLN A 176 34.58 -6.98 12.89
N GLY A 177 34.30 -6.91 14.20
CA GLY A 177 33.45 -5.86 14.77
C GLY A 177 31.93 -6.15 14.72
N PHE A 178 31.50 -7.29 14.18
CA PHE A 178 30.10 -7.71 14.10
C PHE A 178 29.86 -9.11 14.69
N GLU A 179 30.83 -9.68 15.41
CA GLU A 179 30.81 -11.07 15.87
C GLU A 179 29.76 -11.33 16.95
N SER A 180 29.33 -10.29 17.66
CA SER A 180 28.29 -10.39 18.68
C SER A 180 27.23 -9.32 18.51
N GLU A 181 26.03 -9.59 19.03
CA GLU A 181 24.93 -8.63 19.00
C GLU A 181 25.32 -7.28 19.61
N TYR A 182 26.08 -7.30 20.71
CA TYR A 182 26.57 -6.09 21.36
C TYR A 182 27.39 -5.23 20.39
N LYS A 183 28.37 -5.82 19.71
CA LYS A 183 29.24 -5.10 18.77
C LYS A 183 28.47 -4.62 17.54
N GLN A 184 27.56 -5.45 17.02
CA GLN A 184 26.64 -5.05 15.95
C GLN A 184 25.84 -3.81 16.38
N MET A 185 25.20 -3.85 17.56
CA MET A 185 24.39 -2.74 18.07
C MET A 185 25.22 -1.48 18.33
N GLN A 186 26.45 -1.64 18.82
CA GLN A 186 27.40 -0.57 19.01
C GLN A 186 27.74 0.12 17.69
N TYR A 187 28.12 -0.63 16.65
CA TYR A 187 28.41 -0.09 15.31
C TYR A 187 27.21 0.69 14.77
N PHE A 188 26.00 0.14 14.86
CA PHE A 188 24.81 0.82 14.35
C PHE A 188 24.40 2.07 15.13
N THR A 189 24.72 2.10 16.43
CA THR A 189 24.49 3.29 17.26
C THR A 189 25.51 4.37 16.88
N GLN A 190 26.77 3.99 16.69
CA GLN A 190 27.86 4.89 16.31
C GLN A 190 27.72 5.44 14.88
N SER A 191 27.21 4.64 13.94
CA SER A 191 26.91 5.07 12.56
C SER A 191 25.70 6.00 12.45
N GLY A 192 24.96 6.24 13.54
CA GLY A 192 23.77 7.09 13.52
C GLY A 192 22.58 6.50 12.75
N CYS A 193 22.67 5.24 12.31
CA CYS A 193 21.63 4.52 11.55
C CYS A 193 20.56 3.86 12.45
N PHE A 194 20.66 4.01 13.78
CA PHE A 194 19.75 3.38 14.73
C PHE A 194 19.32 4.35 15.84
N VAL A 195 18.01 4.58 15.97
CA VAL A 195 17.44 5.27 17.13
C VAL A 195 17.21 4.27 18.25
N GLN A 196 17.89 4.46 19.37
CA GLN A 196 17.71 3.62 20.55
C GLN A 196 16.37 3.93 21.24
N PRO A 197 15.62 2.90 21.68
CA PRO A 197 14.50 3.11 22.58
C PRO A 197 14.97 3.69 23.93
N GLU A 198 14.13 4.52 24.52
CA GLU A 198 14.29 5.12 25.83
C GLU A 198 13.36 4.44 26.84
N GLU A 199 13.90 4.16 28.03
CA GLU A 199 13.11 3.69 29.16
C GLU A 199 12.47 4.88 29.88
N VAL A 200 11.14 4.94 29.86
CA VAL A 200 10.37 6.04 30.44
C VAL A 200 9.74 5.58 31.77
N PRO A 201 9.99 6.30 32.87
CA PRO A 201 9.44 5.93 34.16
C PRO A 201 7.94 6.20 34.28
N LEU A 202 7.19 5.22 34.78
CA LEU A 202 5.81 5.37 35.20
C LEU A 202 5.71 5.87 36.66
N PRO A 203 4.52 6.32 37.11
CA PRO A 203 4.33 6.84 38.47
C PRO A 203 4.48 5.80 39.59
N GLY A 204 4.28 4.51 39.29
CA GLY A 204 4.24 3.44 40.29
C GLY A 204 5.51 2.59 40.41
N PHE A 205 5.45 1.61 41.32
CA PHE A 205 6.52 0.67 41.63
C PHE A 205 5.98 -0.76 41.73
N SER A 206 6.66 -1.71 41.09
CA SER A 206 6.43 -3.15 41.23
C SER A 206 7.51 -3.79 42.10
N TYR A 207 7.17 -4.88 42.80
CA TYR A 207 8.13 -5.63 43.59
C TYR A 207 8.66 -6.82 42.81
N THR A 208 9.99 -6.90 42.65
CA THR A 208 10.65 -8.05 42.00
C THR A 208 11.56 -8.77 42.98
N GLN A 209 11.69 -10.08 42.80
CA GLN A 209 12.62 -10.90 43.57
C GLN A 209 14.00 -10.81 42.92
N GLN A 210 14.96 -10.21 43.63
CA GLN A 210 16.37 -10.23 43.23
C GLN A 210 17.14 -11.19 44.12
N ARG A 211 17.90 -12.08 43.49
CA ARG A 211 18.82 -12.99 44.17
C ARG A 211 20.18 -12.33 44.24
N ASP A 212 20.68 -12.13 45.45
CA ASP A 212 22.05 -11.69 45.65
C ASP A 212 23.01 -12.77 45.13
N PRO A 213 23.84 -12.49 44.10
CA PRO A 213 24.74 -13.48 43.51
C PRO A 213 25.77 -14.04 44.51
N SER A 214 26.08 -13.28 45.56
CA SER A 214 27.12 -13.61 46.54
C SER A 214 26.59 -14.41 47.74
N THR A 215 25.37 -14.13 48.20
CA THR A 215 24.78 -14.78 49.39
C THR A 215 23.67 -15.78 49.06
N GLY A 216 23.17 -15.78 47.82
CA GLY A 216 22.05 -16.61 47.40
C GLY A 216 20.69 -16.21 47.99
N THR A 217 20.66 -15.18 48.84
CA THR A 217 19.46 -14.67 49.51
C THR A 217 18.55 -13.98 48.49
N VAL A 218 17.26 -14.31 48.52
CA VAL A 218 16.24 -13.66 47.69
C VAL A 218 15.62 -12.51 48.49
N ARG A 219 15.72 -11.28 47.97
CA ARG A 219 15.08 -10.09 48.54
C ARG A 219 14.03 -9.56 47.57
N GLN A 220 12.89 -9.11 48.10
CA GLN A 220 11.95 -8.31 47.32
C GLN A 220 12.45 -6.87 47.28
N VAL A 221 12.65 -6.36 46.07
CA VAL A 221 13.11 -4.99 45.81
C VAL A 221 12.01 -4.27 45.05
N ALA A 222 11.66 -3.07 45.52
CA ALA A 222 10.78 -2.18 44.77
C ALA A 222 11.54 -1.63 43.56
N VAL A 223 11.03 -1.93 42.37
CA VAL A 223 11.54 -1.45 41.08
C VAL A 223 10.51 -0.50 40.51
N ARG A 224 10.95 0.67 40.04
CA ARG A 224 10.05 1.63 39.41
C ARG A 224 9.49 1.03 38.14
N ASP A 225 8.18 1.16 37.94
CA ASP A 225 7.58 0.70 36.69
C ASP A 225 8.03 1.59 35.55
N THR A 226 8.28 0.99 34.38
CA THR A 226 8.78 1.68 33.21
C THR A 226 8.12 1.12 31.95
N PHE A 227 8.09 1.92 30.89
CA PHE A 227 7.74 1.47 29.54
C PHE A 227 8.81 1.92 28.54
N GLN A 228 8.76 1.36 27.32
CA GLN A 228 9.77 1.63 26.29
C GLN A 228 9.18 2.52 25.20
N ARG A 229 9.89 3.57 24.83
CA ARG A 229 9.50 4.54 23.80
C ARG A 229 10.60 4.70 22.76
N VAL A 230 10.26 4.92 21.50
CA VAL A 230 11.22 5.41 20.50
C VAL A 230 11.00 6.90 20.27
N PRO A 231 12.00 7.77 20.51
CA PRO A 231 11.86 9.21 20.32
C PRO A 231 11.51 9.58 18.88
N LEU A 232 10.49 10.42 18.69
CA LEU A 232 9.94 10.70 17.37
C LEU A 232 10.86 11.58 16.51
N LYS A 233 11.43 12.64 17.08
CA LYS A 233 12.28 13.60 16.35
C LYS A 233 13.48 12.94 15.65
N PRO A 234 14.36 12.18 16.34
CA PRO A 234 15.48 11.51 15.67
C PRO A 234 15.01 10.43 14.69
N LEU A 235 13.89 9.76 14.97
CA LEU A 235 13.33 8.75 14.07
C LEU A 235 12.86 9.35 12.76
N LEU A 236 12.10 10.45 12.82
CA LEU A 236 11.62 11.16 11.65
C LEU A 236 12.78 11.82 10.89
N LYS A 237 13.79 12.36 11.58
CA LYS A 237 15.00 12.87 10.93
C LYS A 237 15.68 11.82 10.06
N GLN A 238 15.92 10.62 10.59
CA GLN A 238 16.49 9.51 9.82
C GLN A 238 15.63 9.12 8.61
N VAL A 239 14.30 9.18 8.74
CA VAL A 239 13.39 8.90 7.61
C VAL A 239 13.53 9.99 6.55
N LEU A 240 13.51 11.25 6.93
CA LEU A 240 13.55 12.39 6.00
C LEU A 240 14.89 12.51 5.29
N GLU A 241 15.99 12.22 5.98
CA GLU A 241 17.33 12.24 5.39
C GLU A 241 17.64 10.97 4.58
N SER A 242 16.73 9.99 4.54
CA SER A 242 16.94 8.80 3.72
C SER A 242 16.87 9.12 2.22
N PRO A 243 17.75 8.51 1.39
CA PRO A 243 17.79 8.80 -0.04
C PRO A 243 16.44 8.60 -0.73
N GLY A 244 15.99 9.59 -1.50
CA GLY A 244 14.74 9.52 -2.26
C GLY A 244 13.49 9.99 -1.49
N THR A 245 13.57 10.19 -0.17
CA THR A 245 12.39 10.54 0.64
C THR A 245 11.96 11.98 0.43
N MET A 246 12.89 12.93 0.48
CA MET A 246 12.57 14.35 0.24
C MET A 246 12.07 14.57 -1.18
N GLU A 247 12.68 13.92 -2.18
CA GLU A 247 12.20 13.98 -3.57
C GLU A 247 10.72 13.55 -3.66
N LYS A 248 10.37 12.41 -3.07
CA LYS A 248 8.97 11.92 -3.03
C LYS A 248 8.03 12.84 -2.28
N ILE A 249 8.48 13.50 -1.21
CA ILE A 249 7.66 14.48 -0.47
C ILE A 249 7.37 15.71 -1.36
N PHE A 250 8.36 16.20 -2.11
CA PHE A 250 8.14 17.31 -3.03
C PHE A 250 7.27 16.92 -4.22
N GLU A 251 7.47 15.73 -4.79
CA GLU A 251 6.60 15.19 -5.83
C GLU A 251 5.16 15.12 -5.33
N TRP A 252 4.96 14.53 -4.16
CA TRP A 252 3.66 14.46 -3.49
C TRP A 252 3.06 15.86 -3.32
N GLN A 253 3.81 16.85 -2.80
CA GLN A 253 3.29 18.20 -2.60
C GLN A 253 2.89 18.93 -3.88
N ASN A 254 3.58 18.67 -4.99
CA ASN A 254 3.34 19.34 -6.27
C ASN A 254 2.33 18.63 -7.17
N GLN A 255 1.80 17.47 -6.76
CA GLN A 255 0.73 16.80 -7.49
C GLN A 255 -0.56 17.63 -7.44
N GLU A 256 -1.00 18.07 -8.61
CA GLU A 256 -2.35 18.61 -8.83
C GLU A 256 -3.27 17.45 -9.21
N SER A 257 -4.38 17.28 -8.47
CA SER A 257 -5.44 16.35 -8.83
C SER A 257 -6.80 17.04 -8.87
N THR A 258 -7.65 16.55 -9.77
CA THR A 258 -9.07 16.91 -9.83
C THR A 258 -9.94 16.03 -8.92
N ALA A 259 -9.37 14.97 -8.33
CA ALA A 259 -10.03 14.04 -7.42
C ALA A 259 -9.45 14.18 -6.00
N LEU A 260 -10.12 13.55 -5.02
CA LEU A 260 -9.62 13.34 -3.67
C LEU A 260 -8.77 12.06 -3.69
N GLU A 261 -7.46 12.19 -3.68
CA GLU A 261 -6.52 11.06 -3.74
C GLU A 261 -5.86 10.82 -2.38
N ASP A 262 -5.70 11.86 -1.56
CA ASP A 262 -5.10 11.74 -0.24
C ASP A 262 -5.59 12.78 0.78
N PHE A 263 -4.94 12.79 1.94
CA PHE A 263 -5.25 13.70 3.05
C PHE A 263 -5.15 15.19 2.69
N ARG A 264 -4.27 15.59 1.77
CA ARG A 264 -4.11 16.99 1.34
C ARG A 264 -5.33 17.53 0.64
N ASP A 265 -6.04 16.66 -0.08
CA ASP A 265 -7.23 17.06 -0.81
C ASP A 265 -8.41 17.32 0.13
N GLY A 266 -8.37 16.75 1.32
CA GLY A 266 -9.35 16.92 2.38
C GLY A 266 -9.39 18.33 2.96
N THR A 267 -10.58 18.76 3.39
CA THR A 267 -10.74 20.09 4.00
C THR A 267 -9.95 20.26 5.29
N ILE A 268 -9.67 19.20 6.06
CA ILE A 268 -8.89 19.30 7.30
C ILE A 268 -7.46 19.75 7.01
N PHE A 269 -6.80 19.16 6.01
CA PHE A 269 -5.46 19.58 5.62
C PHE A 269 -5.46 21.03 5.12
N LYS A 270 -6.39 21.36 4.21
CA LYS A 270 -6.50 22.70 3.59
C LYS A 270 -6.79 23.82 4.59
N THR A 271 -7.43 23.52 5.72
CA THR A 271 -7.79 24.51 6.75
C THR A 271 -6.84 24.53 7.95
N ASN A 272 -5.99 23.51 8.09
CA ASN A 272 -5.01 23.45 9.18
C ASN A 272 -3.82 24.36 8.88
N GLU A 273 -3.48 25.27 9.80
CA GLU A 273 -2.43 26.25 9.58
C GLU A 273 -1.04 25.63 9.41
N LEU A 274 -0.74 24.53 10.11
CA LEU A 274 0.54 23.82 10.01
C LEU A 274 0.72 23.19 8.63
N PHE A 275 -0.33 22.54 8.12
CA PHE A 275 -0.28 21.78 6.88
C PHE A 275 -0.46 22.63 5.61
N SER A 276 -1.25 23.70 5.70
CA SER A 276 -1.59 24.53 4.53
C SER A 276 -0.54 25.61 4.21
N LYS A 277 0.23 26.08 5.20
CA LYS A 277 1.15 27.22 5.04
C LYS A 277 2.62 26.84 5.02
N GLU A 278 2.99 25.71 5.63
CA GLU A 278 4.38 25.31 5.84
C GLU A 278 4.65 23.93 5.24
N LEU A 279 5.90 23.66 4.85
CA LEU A 279 6.35 22.30 4.54
C LEU A 279 6.33 21.48 5.83
N SER A 280 5.30 20.66 5.99
CA SER A 280 5.09 19.86 7.19
C SER A 280 4.58 18.46 6.88
N ILE A 281 4.75 17.56 7.85
CA ILE A 281 4.43 16.14 7.72
C ILE A 281 3.20 15.82 8.57
N PRO A 282 2.10 15.34 7.96
CA PRO A 282 0.94 14.86 8.71
C PRO A 282 1.25 13.52 9.38
N LEU A 283 1.09 13.46 10.71
CA LEU A 283 1.26 12.24 11.51
C LEU A 283 -0.09 11.58 11.74
N VAL A 284 -0.21 10.30 11.36
CA VAL A 284 -1.36 9.47 11.72
C VAL A 284 -0.97 8.61 12.92
N LEU A 285 -1.64 8.85 14.05
CA LEU A 285 -1.44 8.03 15.25
C LEU A 285 -2.36 6.81 15.18
N TYR A 286 -1.87 5.64 15.54
CA TYR A 286 -2.67 4.42 15.58
C TYR A 286 -2.60 3.79 16.97
N ASN A 287 -3.75 3.37 17.48
CA ASN A 287 -3.88 2.73 18.78
C ASN A 287 -4.75 1.48 18.69
N ASP A 288 -4.19 0.35 19.10
CA ASP A 288 -4.89 -0.93 19.20
C ASP A 288 -4.14 -1.86 20.17
N ASP A 289 -4.86 -2.82 20.75
CA ASP A 289 -4.32 -3.78 21.71
C ASP A 289 -3.57 -4.90 20.98
N CYS A 290 -2.27 -5.05 21.28
CA CYS A 290 -1.44 -6.10 20.67
C CYS A 290 -1.34 -7.33 21.59
N GLU A 291 -2.24 -8.31 21.43
CA GLU A 291 -2.11 -9.62 22.09
C GLU A 291 -0.96 -10.44 21.48
N MET A 292 0.05 -10.77 22.29
CA MET A 292 1.24 -11.52 21.87
C MET A 292 1.06 -13.02 22.17
N VAL A 293 0.62 -13.81 21.18
CA VAL A 293 0.52 -15.29 21.26
C VAL A 293 0.87 -15.95 19.91
N ASN A 294 1.45 -17.16 19.95
CA ASN A 294 2.08 -17.93 18.82
C ASN A 294 1.02 -18.23 17.71
N PRO A 295 1.24 -18.40 16.36
CA PRO A 295 2.43 -18.46 15.47
C PRO A 295 2.29 -17.73 14.07
N LEU A 296 3.32 -17.87 13.19
CA LEU A 296 3.44 -17.81 11.69
C LEU A 296 2.61 -16.88 10.74
N GLY A 297 3.30 -16.35 9.70
CA GLY A 297 2.74 -15.89 8.40
C GLY A 297 3.28 -14.53 7.89
N LEU A 298 3.78 -14.42 6.64
CA LEU A 298 4.44 -13.21 6.09
C LEU A 298 3.47 -12.21 5.42
N LYS A 299 3.68 -10.90 5.65
CA LYS A 299 3.53 -9.75 4.72
C LYS A 299 3.74 -8.41 5.48
N THR A 300 4.33 -7.40 4.83
CA THR A 300 4.77 -6.13 5.44
C THR A 300 4.35 -4.93 4.61
N SER A 301 3.67 -3.97 5.25
CA SER A 301 3.73 -2.53 4.93
C SER A 301 4.65 -1.82 5.95
N VAL A 302 5.14 -0.62 5.62
CA VAL A 302 6.08 0.15 6.45
C VAL A 302 5.29 1.04 7.42
N HIS A 303 5.04 0.57 8.64
CA HIS A 303 4.58 1.41 9.76
C HIS A 303 5.57 1.23 10.93
N LYS A 304 6.13 2.31 11.47
CA LYS A 304 7.12 2.26 12.55
C LYS A 304 6.39 2.46 13.90
N PRO A 305 6.49 1.53 14.87
CA PRO A 305 5.85 1.68 16.17
C PRO A 305 6.59 2.76 16.97
N VAL A 306 5.83 3.59 17.67
CA VAL A 306 6.34 4.75 18.41
C VAL A 306 6.54 4.43 19.90
N SER A 307 5.60 3.69 20.50
CA SER A 307 5.61 3.35 21.91
C SER A 307 5.10 1.94 22.15
N PHE A 308 5.70 1.22 23.10
CA PHE A 308 5.20 -0.05 23.63
C PHE A 308 4.97 0.07 25.12
N TYR A 309 3.73 -0.17 25.54
CA TYR A 309 3.31 -0.18 26.95
C TYR A 309 2.45 -1.40 27.21
N LYS A 310 2.37 -1.85 28.47
CA LYS A 310 1.46 -2.94 28.82
C LYS A 310 0.06 -2.37 28.98
N THR A 311 -0.95 -3.08 28.50
CA THR A 311 -2.35 -2.70 28.74
C THR A 311 -2.66 -2.60 30.24
N ASP A 312 -2.00 -3.39 31.08
CA ASP A 312 -2.13 -3.31 32.54
C ASP A 312 -1.54 -2.02 33.13
N ASP A 313 -0.49 -1.45 32.51
CA ASP A 313 0.04 -0.14 32.91
C ASP A 313 -0.99 0.95 32.62
N VAL A 314 -1.69 0.89 31.48
CA VAL A 314 -2.79 1.82 31.14
C VAL A 314 -3.97 1.67 32.09
N LYS A 315 -4.34 0.43 32.47
CA LYS A 315 -5.39 0.21 33.46
C LYS A 315 -5.03 0.78 34.84
N THR A 316 -3.74 0.72 35.20
CA THR A 316 -3.26 1.12 36.53
C THR A 316 -3.01 2.63 36.62
N TYR A 317 -2.35 3.20 35.61
CA TYR A 317 -1.85 4.58 35.61
C TYR A 317 -2.65 5.53 34.71
N GLY A 318 -3.55 5.00 33.88
CA GLY A 318 -4.28 5.75 32.88
C GLY A 318 -3.47 5.97 31.59
N ILE A 319 -4.17 6.14 30.47
CA ILE A 319 -3.55 6.29 29.15
C ILE A 319 -2.68 7.56 29.05
N ASN A 320 -3.05 8.63 29.75
CA ASN A 320 -2.32 9.90 29.75
C ASN A 320 -0.90 9.75 30.31
N ALA A 321 -0.65 8.85 31.26
CA ALA A 321 0.69 8.62 31.81
C ALA A 321 1.68 8.13 30.74
N VAL A 322 1.18 7.46 29.70
CA VAL A 322 1.97 7.03 28.54
C VAL A 322 1.97 8.12 27.47
N LEU A 323 0.79 8.68 27.15
CA LEU A 323 0.63 9.65 26.07
C LEU A 323 1.36 10.96 26.32
N ASP A 324 1.48 11.42 27.57
CA ASP A 324 2.10 12.72 27.87
C ASP A 324 3.50 12.83 27.28
N THR A 325 4.30 11.76 27.38
CA THR A 325 5.65 11.75 26.79
C THR A 325 5.60 11.85 25.25
N VAL A 326 4.67 11.13 24.61
CA VAL A 326 4.50 11.19 23.14
C VAL A 326 3.98 12.57 22.71
N VAL A 327 3.11 13.18 23.49
CA VAL A 327 2.59 14.53 23.25
C VAL A 327 3.73 15.56 23.33
N CYS A 328 4.61 15.47 24.34
CA CYS A 328 5.79 16.35 24.42
C CYS A 328 6.68 16.27 23.17
N ASP A 329 6.88 15.07 22.62
CA ASP A 329 7.65 14.91 21.37
C ASP A 329 6.95 15.59 20.19
N ILE A 330 5.63 15.46 20.10
CA ILE A 330 4.84 16.07 19.02
C ILE A 330 4.81 17.61 19.18
N GLU A 331 4.69 18.14 20.40
CA GLU A 331 4.77 19.57 20.66
C GLU A 331 6.11 20.16 20.18
N ASP A 332 7.22 19.48 20.44
CA ASP A 332 8.54 19.88 19.91
C ASP A 332 8.59 19.83 18.37
N LEU A 333 7.94 18.85 17.73
CA LEU A 333 7.82 18.76 16.27
C LEU A 333 6.94 19.85 15.66
N GLU A 334 5.90 20.30 16.38
CA GLU A 334 4.99 21.38 15.97
C GLU A 334 5.61 22.78 16.15
N LEU A 335 6.49 22.96 17.15
CA LEU A 335 7.09 24.25 17.48
C LEU A 335 8.47 24.44 16.83
N GLU A 336 9.41 23.55 17.15
CA GLU A 336 10.81 23.64 16.73
C GLU A 336 11.06 22.93 15.40
N GLY A 337 10.30 21.88 15.11
CA GLY A 337 10.45 21.05 13.92
C GLY A 337 11.77 20.28 13.88
N ILE A 338 12.10 19.76 12.69
CA ILE A 338 13.25 18.89 12.44
C ILE A 338 14.18 19.60 11.45
N GLN A 339 15.43 19.81 11.84
CA GLN A 339 16.48 20.25 10.91
C GLN A 339 16.87 19.08 10.01
N VAL A 340 16.64 19.24 8.72
CA VAL A 340 16.94 18.24 7.68
C VAL A 340 17.99 18.83 6.74
N GLU A 341 19.05 18.06 6.51
CA GLU A 341 20.11 18.40 5.56
C GLU A 341 20.31 17.26 4.56
N THR A 342 19.86 17.49 3.33
CA THR A 342 20.00 16.56 2.20
C THR A 342 20.54 17.31 1.00
N LYS A 343 20.99 16.57 -0.03
CA LYS A 343 21.40 17.13 -1.33
C LYS A 343 20.36 18.07 -1.97
N HIS A 344 19.08 17.88 -1.69
CA HIS A 344 17.97 18.60 -2.34
C HIS A 344 17.21 19.56 -1.42
N PHE A 345 17.40 19.44 -0.11
CA PHE A 345 16.70 20.27 0.86
C PHE A 345 17.56 20.52 2.09
N LYS A 346 17.63 21.79 2.49
CA LYS A 346 18.25 22.23 3.74
C LYS A 346 17.29 23.20 4.44
N GLY A 347 16.79 22.79 5.60
CA GLY A 347 15.87 23.62 6.38
C GLY A 347 15.14 22.86 7.47
N THR A 348 14.17 23.53 8.07
CA THR A 348 13.30 22.96 9.10
C THR A 348 12.04 22.38 8.49
N ILE A 349 11.69 21.15 8.85
CA ILE A 349 10.40 20.53 8.52
C ILE A 349 9.64 20.29 9.81
N LYS A 350 8.40 20.77 9.89
CA LYS A 350 7.54 20.52 11.07
C LYS A 350 6.69 19.27 10.87
N ALA A 351 6.17 18.73 11.97
CA ALA A 351 5.22 17.62 11.92
C ALA A 351 4.14 17.81 12.98
N GLY A 352 2.94 17.34 12.70
CA GLY A 352 1.81 17.46 13.62
C GLY A 352 0.77 16.38 13.39
N VAL A 353 -0.14 16.19 14.35
CA VAL A 353 -1.14 15.12 14.25
C VAL A 353 -2.21 15.48 13.24
N ALA A 354 -2.34 14.63 12.21
CA ALA A 354 -3.43 14.70 11.26
C ALA A 354 -4.70 14.08 11.85
N GLN A 355 -4.63 12.81 12.26
CA GLN A 355 -5.75 12.04 12.79
C GLN A 355 -5.25 10.90 13.69
N VAL A 356 -6.13 10.39 14.55
CA VAL A 356 -5.95 9.16 15.32
C VAL A 356 -6.85 8.07 14.75
N CYS A 357 -6.25 6.91 14.49
CA CYS A 357 -6.88 5.69 13.95
C CYS A 357 -6.86 4.58 15.00
N GLY A 358 -7.80 3.67 14.89
CA GLY A 358 -7.96 2.54 15.79
C GLY A 358 -9.35 1.96 15.66
N ASP A 359 -9.56 0.81 16.26
CA ASP A 359 -10.92 0.29 16.42
C ASP A 359 -11.74 1.22 17.33
N ASN A 360 -13.05 1.02 17.36
CA ASN A 360 -13.93 1.88 18.16
C ASN A 360 -13.59 1.84 19.66
N LEU A 361 -13.10 0.71 20.20
CA LEU A 361 -12.74 0.62 21.61
C LEU A 361 -11.46 1.41 21.90
N GLY A 362 -10.42 1.20 21.10
CA GLY A 362 -9.13 1.88 21.16
C GLY A 362 -9.26 3.39 20.98
N LEU A 363 -10.05 3.84 19.99
CA LEU A 363 -10.32 5.27 19.77
C LEU A 363 -11.01 5.90 20.97
N ASN A 364 -12.03 5.26 21.54
CA ASN A 364 -12.68 5.80 22.73
C ASN A 364 -11.71 5.90 23.91
N GLY A 365 -10.86 4.89 24.10
CA GLY A 365 -9.84 4.87 25.14
C GLY A 365 -8.81 5.99 25.01
N ILE A 366 -8.18 6.12 23.84
CA ILE A 366 -7.10 7.09 23.62
C ILE A 366 -7.59 8.54 23.54
N LEU A 367 -8.79 8.77 22.99
CA LEU A 367 -9.39 10.10 22.88
C LEU A 367 -10.11 10.55 24.16
N GLY A 368 -10.20 9.68 25.17
CA GLY A 368 -10.84 9.97 26.45
C GLY A 368 -12.37 10.04 26.37
N TYR A 369 -12.98 9.41 25.37
CA TYR A 369 -14.43 9.22 25.30
C TYR A 369 -14.83 8.11 26.28
N THR A 370 -15.89 8.33 27.07
CA THR A 370 -16.39 7.27 27.95
C THR A 370 -16.82 6.08 27.10
N THR A 371 -16.40 4.87 27.48
CA THR A 371 -16.77 3.61 26.82
C THR A 371 -18.28 3.41 26.87
N PHE A 372 -18.98 3.93 25.87
CA PHE A 372 -20.44 4.05 25.84
C PHE A 372 -21.16 2.70 25.68
N LEU A 373 -20.42 1.61 25.43
CA LEU A 373 -20.96 0.32 25.02
C LEU A 373 -21.60 -0.51 26.15
N ARG A 374 -21.35 -0.23 27.44
CA ARG A 374 -21.88 -1.07 28.54
C ARG A 374 -23.06 -0.49 29.32
N GLU A 375 -23.15 0.83 29.48
CA GLU A 375 -24.09 1.40 30.46
C GLU A 375 -25.35 2.05 29.85
N ASN A 376 -25.39 2.20 28.52
CA ASN A 376 -26.56 2.72 27.84
C ASN A 376 -27.04 1.74 26.75
N ARG A 377 -27.68 0.65 27.21
CA ARG A 377 -28.98 0.27 26.62
C ARG A 377 -29.94 1.45 26.84
N VAL A 378 -29.68 2.60 26.19
CA VAL A 378 -30.72 3.62 26.02
C VAL A 378 -31.68 2.97 25.06
N SER A 379 -32.65 2.35 25.69
CA SER A 379 -33.96 2.01 25.19
C SER A 379 -34.36 2.89 24.01
N MET A 380 -34.06 2.44 22.80
CA MET A 380 -34.83 2.73 21.57
C MET A 380 -36.29 2.23 21.67
N VAL A 381 -36.78 1.90 22.88
CA VAL A 381 -38.06 1.23 23.15
C VAL A 381 -38.82 1.84 24.35
N SER A 382 -38.24 2.71 25.20
CA SER A 382 -39.02 3.31 26.30
C SER A 382 -39.62 4.63 25.84
N GLY A 383 -40.84 4.56 25.32
CA GLY A 383 -41.65 5.71 25.00
C GLY A 383 -41.82 6.64 26.20
N THR A 384 -41.47 7.90 26.01
CA THR A 384 -42.07 9.06 26.70
C THR A 384 -41.47 10.33 26.12
N GLN A 385 -41.91 10.67 24.91
CA GLN A 385 -42.25 12.05 24.55
C GLN A 385 -43.12 11.98 23.30
N ARG A 386 -44.43 12.13 23.52
CA ARG A 386 -45.44 12.27 22.47
C ARG A 386 -45.12 13.54 21.68
N GLY A 387 -44.93 13.43 20.38
CA GLY A 387 -45.07 14.60 19.49
C GLY A 387 -44.07 14.79 18.35
N PHE A 388 -43.12 13.88 18.09
CA PHE A 388 -42.39 13.93 16.82
C PHE A 388 -42.95 12.89 15.85
N GLU A 389 -43.42 13.40 14.71
CA GLU A 389 -43.86 12.60 13.58
C GLU A 389 -42.78 11.59 13.17
N ARG A 390 -43.22 10.46 12.62
CA ARG A 390 -42.43 9.27 12.25
C ARG A 390 -41.36 9.52 11.17
N THR A 391 -41.09 10.77 10.83
CA THR A 391 -40.18 11.22 9.80
C THR A 391 -38.79 11.44 10.41
N ASP A 392 -37.89 10.53 10.05
CA ASP A 392 -36.44 10.64 10.14
C ASP A 392 -35.74 10.17 11.44
N ARG A 393 -35.80 8.84 11.63
CA ARG A 393 -34.97 8.11 12.62
C ARG A 393 -33.47 8.29 12.37
N LEU A 394 -33.03 8.56 11.15
CA LEU A 394 -31.60 8.68 10.80
C LEU A 394 -31.01 9.99 11.33
N THR A 395 -31.70 11.11 11.07
CA THR A 395 -31.26 12.45 11.51
C THR A 395 -31.24 12.62 13.03
N THR A 396 -32.18 11.98 13.74
CA THR A 396 -32.24 12.02 15.22
C THR A 396 -31.04 11.29 15.86
N ILE A 397 -30.61 10.15 15.31
CA ILE A 397 -29.43 9.40 15.81
C ILE A 397 -28.13 10.17 15.52
N LEU A 398 -28.02 10.77 14.32
CA LEU A 398 -26.86 11.56 13.87
C LEU A 398 -26.56 12.74 14.80
N ILE A 399 -27.60 13.48 15.20
CA ILE A 399 -27.48 14.65 16.07
C ILE A 399 -27.12 14.23 17.50
N TYR A 400 -27.75 13.18 18.03
CA TYR A 400 -27.55 12.76 19.42
C TYR A 400 -26.15 12.21 19.66
N PHE A 401 -25.62 11.37 18.77
CA PHE A 401 -24.26 10.82 18.90
C PHE A 401 -23.22 11.95 18.93
N ARG A 402 -23.31 12.91 18.00
CA ARG A 402 -22.34 14.01 17.87
C ARG A 402 -22.41 15.02 19.01
N ILE A 403 -23.61 15.36 19.49
CA ILE A 403 -23.79 16.23 20.68
C ILE A 403 -23.22 15.56 21.93
N THR A 404 -23.35 14.25 22.07
CA THR A 404 -22.88 13.52 23.25
C THR A 404 -21.35 13.42 23.27
N GLN A 405 -20.72 13.15 22.13
CA GLN A 405 -19.25 13.15 21.99
C GLN A 405 -18.66 14.54 22.30
N LEU A 406 -19.28 15.61 21.79
CA LEU A 406 -18.87 17.00 22.08
C LEU A 406 -19.05 17.40 23.55
N LYS A 407 -20.06 16.86 24.25
CA LYS A 407 -20.25 17.09 25.69
C LYS A 407 -19.26 16.32 26.57
N LEU A 408 -18.75 15.18 26.10
CA LEU A 408 -17.80 14.33 26.82
C LEU A 408 -16.33 14.72 26.57
N ALA A 409 -16.03 15.34 25.43
CA ALA A 409 -14.74 15.91 25.08
C ALA A 409 -14.47 17.23 25.85
N SER A 410 -14.38 17.19 27.17
CA SER A 410 -13.90 18.33 27.95
C SER A 410 -12.39 18.54 27.71
N LYS A 411 -11.96 19.79 27.51
CA LYS A 411 -10.56 20.20 27.23
C LYS A 411 -9.50 19.57 28.15
N GLU A 412 -9.84 19.19 29.39
CA GLU A 412 -8.86 18.82 30.43
C GLU A 412 -8.57 17.32 30.60
N LYS A 413 -9.19 16.41 29.82
CA LYS A 413 -9.09 14.95 30.09
C LYS A 413 -8.14 14.15 29.21
N CYS A 414 -7.83 14.57 27.99
CA CYS A 414 -6.96 13.84 27.06
C CYS A 414 -5.68 14.65 26.80
N SER A 415 -4.52 14.00 26.93
CA SER A 415 -3.22 14.65 26.68
C SER A 415 -3.08 15.21 25.27
N LEU A 416 -3.74 14.62 24.27
CA LEU A 416 -3.71 15.09 22.88
C LEU A 416 -4.33 16.48 22.67
N ASN A 417 -5.17 16.96 23.60
CA ASN A 417 -5.74 18.31 23.50
C ASN A 417 -4.74 19.42 23.87
N LYS A 418 -3.52 19.07 24.31
CA LYS A 418 -2.44 20.02 24.56
C LYS A 418 -1.77 20.50 23.26
N LEU A 419 -1.88 19.70 22.19
CA LEU A 419 -1.31 20.01 20.87
C LEU A 419 -1.91 21.29 20.28
N GLN A 420 -1.09 22.05 19.55
CA GLN A 420 -1.50 23.35 19.01
C GLN A 420 -2.44 23.19 17.80
N PHE A 421 -2.15 22.20 16.96
CA PHE A 421 -2.82 22.03 15.67
C PHE A 421 -3.79 20.85 15.62
N TYR A 422 -4.03 20.19 16.75
CA TYR A 422 -4.94 19.05 16.87
C TYR A 422 -5.80 19.12 18.13
N HIS A 423 -7.06 18.67 18.03
CA HIS A 423 -7.95 18.47 19.16
C HIS A 423 -8.83 17.24 18.92
N VAL A 424 -9.16 16.48 19.97
CA VAL A 424 -9.89 15.21 19.82
C VAL A 424 -11.24 15.36 19.11
N THR A 425 -11.90 16.52 19.24
CA THR A 425 -13.19 16.82 18.58
C THR A 425 -13.08 16.97 17.06
N TYR A 426 -11.86 17.11 16.53
CA TYR A 426 -11.59 17.16 15.10
C TYR A 426 -11.30 15.78 14.52
N ASN A 427 -11.17 14.74 15.36
CA ASN A 427 -11.01 13.37 14.88
C ASN A 427 -12.30 12.89 14.23
N VAL A 428 -12.22 12.56 12.95
CA VAL A 428 -13.36 12.09 12.13
C VAL A 428 -13.05 10.79 11.42
N THR A 429 -11.92 10.16 11.76
CA THR A 429 -11.45 8.89 11.21
C THR A 429 -12.44 7.76 11.47
N PRO A 430 -13.04 7.19 10.41
CA PRO A 430 -13.73 5.91 10.52
C PRO A 430 -12.73 4.75 10.34
N ASP A 431 -13.13 3.57 10.78
CA ASP A 431 -12.41 2.35 10.46
C ASP A 431 -13.27 1.42 9.61
N VAL A 432 -13.16 1.62 8.30
CA VAL A 432 -13.96 0.89 7.31
C VAL A 432 -13.67 -0.61 7.30
N MET A 433 -12.52 -1.06 7.82
CA MET A 433 -12.22 -2.49 7.96
C MET A 433 -13.13 -3.11 9.04
N HIS A 434 -13.10 -2.59 10.26
CA HIS A 434 -13.93 -3.10 11.34
C HIS A 434 -15.42 -2.84 11.09
N ASP A 435 -15.77 -1.69 10.54
CA ASP A 435 -17.16 -1.30 10.33
C ASP A 435 -17.83 -2.13 9.23
N ILE A 436 -17.17 -2.32 8.08
CA ILE A 436 -17.73 -3.07 6.95
C ILE A 436 -17.35 -4.55 7.04
N LEU A 437 -16.06 -4.89 7.02
CA LEU A 437 -15.62 -6.27 6.87
C LEU A 437 -15.89 -7.12 8.12
N GLU A 438 -15.61 -6.58 9.31
CA GLU A 438 -15.93 -7.27 10.57
C GLU A 438 -17.32 -6.94 11.12
N GLY A 439 -18.10 -6.18 10.36
CA GLY A 439 -19.36 -5.61 10.80
C GLY A 439 -20.49 -5.87 9.83
N VAL A 440 -20.86 -4.83 9.09
CA VAL A 440 -22.01 -4.82 8.18
C VAL A 440 -21.95 -5.99 7.19
N GLY A 441 -20.81 -6.18 6.52
CA GLY A 441 -20.64 -7.23 5.52
C GLY A 441 -20.82 -8.64 6.07
N GLY A 442 -20.20 -8.97 7.21
CA GLY A 442 -20.39 -10.27 7.85
C GLY A 442 -21.82 -10.49 8.36
N TYR A 443 -22.46 -9.44 8.87
CA TYR A 443 -23.84 -9.48 9.36
C TYR A 443 -24.84 -9.70 8.22
N GLU A 444 -24.79 -8.87 7.19
CA GLU A 444 -25.72 -8.91 6.06
C GLU A 444 -25.53 -10.14 5.19
N THR A 445 -24.29 -10.58 4.96
CA THR A 445 -24.04 -11.83 4.20
C THR A 445 -24.76 -13.01 4.83
N LYS A 446 -24.76 -13.13 6.17
CA LYS A 446 -25.49 -14.21 6.84
C LYS A 446 -26.99 -14.08 6.69
N LEU A 447 -27.53 -12.87 6.75
CA LEU A 447 -28.96 -12.63 6.58
C LEU A 447 -29.40 -12.95 5.15
N VAL A 448 -28.70 -12.43 4.15
CA VAL A 448 -28.98 -12.67 2.73
C VAL A 448 -28.88 -14.16 2.42
N LEU A 449 -27.79 -14.84 2.82
CA LEU A 449 -27.64 -16.28 2.60
C LEU A 449 -28.74 -17.09 3.30
N SER A 450 -29.14 -16.73 4.51
CA SER A 450 -30.24 -17.41 5.21
C SER A 450 -31.55 -17.24 4.45
N SER A 451 -31.88 -16.02 4.02
CA SER A 451 -33.08 -15.73 3.22
C SER A 451 -33.09 -16.51 1.89
N LEU A 452 -31.96 -16.58 1.17
CA LEU A 452 -31.87 -17.31 -0.09
C LEU A 452 -32.03 -18.83 0.10
N ILE A 453 -31.50 -19.39 1.19
CA ILE A 453 -31.65 -20.81 1.55
C ILE A 453 -33.09 -21.12 1.96
N GLU A 454 -33.74 -20.24 2.74
CA GLU A 454 -35.15 -20.37 3.12
C GLU A 454 -36.09 -20.34 1.90
N GLN A 455 -35.75 -19.50 0.91
CA GLN A 455 -36.43 -19.44 -0.39
C GLN A 455 -36.12 -20.64 -1.30
N LYS A 456 -35.22 -21.55 -0.90
CA LYS A 456 -34.78 -22.72 -1.66
C LYS A 456 -34.12 -22.40 -3.00
N LEU A 457 -33.54 -21.21 -3.14
CA LEU A 457 -32.73 -20.83 -4.31
C LEU A 457 -31.33 -21.46 -4.27
N LEU A 458 -30.85 -21.76 -3.07
CA LEU A 458 -29.51 -22.24 -2.79
C LEU A 458 -29.57 -23.22 -1.61
N THR A 459 -28.68 -24.22 -1.58
CA THR A 459 -28.39 -25.00 -0.37
C THR A 459 -27.04 -24.62 0.22
N LEU A 460 -26.90 -24.78 1.54
CA LEU A 460 -25.62 -24.51 2.22
C LEU A 460 -24.48 -25.40 1.71
N ASP A 461 -24.79 -26.65 1.33
CA ASP A 461 -23.79 -27.57 0.77
C ASP A 461 -23.33 -27.12 -0.61
N GLN A 462 -24.25 -26.67 -1.48
CA GLN A 462 -23.89 -26.07 -2.77
C GLN A 462 -22.99 -24.84 -2.57
N LEU A 463 -23.33 -23.95 -1.64
CA LEU A 463 -22.53 -22.77 -1.33
C LEU A 463 -21.10 -23.16 -0.90
N ASN A 464 -20.97 -24.04 0.08
CA ASN A 464 -19.68 -24.44 0.62
C ASN A 464 -18.83 -25.22 -0.39
N ASN A 465 -19.46 -26.02 -1.24
CA ASN A 465 -18.76 -26.71 -2.34
C ASN A 465 -18.16 -25.68 -3.30
N ARG A 466 -18.96 -24.69 -3.74
CA ARG A 466 -18.48 -23.63 -4.64
C ARG A 466 -17.41 -22.76 -3.99
N LEU A 467 -17.57 -22.36 -2.73
CA LEU A 467 -16.52 -21.66 -1.97
C LEU A 467 -15.20 -22.46 -1.93
N THR A 468 -15.29 -23.78 -1.80
CA THR A 468 -14.11 -24.64 -1.70
C THR A 468 -13.45 -24.87 -3.06
N SER A 469 -14.22 -24.99 -4.14
CA SER A 469 -13.70 -25.29 -5.48
C SER A 469 -13.43 -24.07 -6.35
N PHE A 470 -13.82 -22.86 -5.93
CA PHE A 470 -13.64 -21.64 -6.71
C PHE A 470 -12.16 -21.36 -7.01
N ASP A 471 -11.88 -20.86 -8.21
CA ASP A 471 -10.54 -20.44 -8.62
C ASP A 471 -10.27 -19.00 -8.16
N TYR A 472 -9.59 -18.86 -7.03
CA TYR A 472 -9.22 -17.57 -6.45
C TYR A 472 -7.99 -16.92 -7.11
N GLY A 473 -7.29 -17.65 -7.98
CA GLY A 473 -5.99 -17.25 -8.51
C GLY A 473 -4.95 -16.96 -7.42
N PHE A 474 -3.81 -16.39 -7.84
CA PHE A 474 -2.74 -16.03 -6.91
C PHE A 474 -3.07 -14.83 -6.03
N SER A 475 -3.88 -13.90 -6.56
CA SER A 475 -4.23 -12.64 -5.90
C SER A 475 -5.05 -12.85 -4.63
N ASP A 476 -5.99 -13.79 -4.63
CA ASP A 476 -6.91 -14.02 -3.52
C ASP A 476 -6.80 -15.41 -2.89
N GLY A 477 -5.97 -16.31 -3.43
CA GLY A 477 -5.80 -17.66 -2.91
C GLY A 477 -5.37 -17.72 -1.43
N HIS A 478 -4.60 -16.73 -0.95
CA HIS A 478 -4.20 -16.63 0.45
C HIS A 478 -5.35 -16.17 1.37
N ASN A 479 -6.37 -15.52 0.81
CA ASN A 479 -7.52 -14.96 1.52
C ASN A 479 -8.79 -15.79 1.25
N LYS A 480 -8.65 -17.06 0.86
CA LYS A 480 -9.76 -17.96 0.61
C LYS A 480 -10.71 -18.00 1.84
N PRO A 481 -12.01 -17.74 1.66
CA PRO A 481 -12.99 -17.82 2.75
C PRO A 481 -13.10 -19.23 3.33
N SER A 482 -13.33 -19.30 4.64
CA SER A 482 -13.65 -20.55 5.33
C SER A 482 -15.09 -20.99 5.01
N ALA A 483 -15.36 -22.29 5.08
CA ALA A 483 -16.73 -22.81 4.93
C ALA A 483 -17.67 -22.23 5.99
N ILE A 484 -18.89 -21.87 5.58
CA ILE A 484 -19.93 -21.30 6.45
C ILE A 484 -20.69 -22.44 7.12
N LYS A 485 -20.78 -22.43 8.45
CA LYS A 485 -21.46 -23.49 9.20
C LYS A 485 -22.93 -23.13 9.42
N PRO A 486 -23.84 -24.13 9.57
CA PRO A 486 -25.24 -23.87 9.88
C PRO A 486 -25.45 -23.05 11.16
N GLN A 487 -24.56 -23.21 12.14
CA GLN A 487 -24.59 -22.46 13.40
C GLN A 487 -24.31 -20.97 13.20
N ASP A 488 -23.48 -20.62 12.22
CA ASP A 488 -23.12 -19.24 11.93
C ASP A 488 -24.35 -18.50 11.36
N LEU A 489 -25.11 -19.14 10.48
CA LEU A 489 -26.37 -18.60 9.92
C LEU A 489 -27.49 -18.47 10.98
N LYS A 490 -27.58 -19.41 11.92
CA LYS A 490 -28.55 -19.35 13.04
C LYS A 490 -28.28 -18.22 14.02
N ASN A 491 -27.04 -17.74 14.10
CA ASN A 491 -26.65 -16.61 14.93
C ASN A 491 -26.18 -15.44 14.04
N PRO A 492 -27.09 -14.71 13.38
CA PRO A 492 -26.74 -13.61 12.51
C PRO A 492 -26.01 -12.48 13.26
N ASP A 493 -26.18 -12.35 14.57
CA ASP A 493 -25.51 -11.34 15.39
C ASP A 493 -24.09 -11.73 15.86
N GLY A 494 -23.69 -13.00 15.72
CA GLY A 494 -22.34 -13.48 16.05
C GLY A 494 -21.29 -13.21 14.96
N ALA A 495 -20.01 -13.50 15.22
CA ALA A 495 -18.97 -13.40 14.19
C ALA A 495 -19.11 -14.50 13.13
N ILE A 496 -18.92 -14.17 11.84
CA ILE A 496 -18.98 -15.13 10.70
C ILE A 496 -17.71 -16.02 10.58
N ARG A 497 -16.79 -15.97 11.55
CA ARG A 497 -15.52 -16.73 11.58
C ARG A 497 -14.67 -16.56 10.30
N GLN A 498 -14.71 -15.37 9.72
CA GLN A 498 -13.79 -14.94 8.67
C GLN A 498 -12.90 -13.84 9.25
N THR A 499 -11.63 -13.79 8.83
CA THR A 499 -10.81 -12.58 8.99
C THR A 499 -11.35 -11.46 8.08
N ALA A 500 -11.01 -10.19 8.35
CA ALA A 500 -11.39 -9.08 7.48
C ALA A 500 -10.98 -9.31 6.00
N ALA A 501 -9.77 -9.82 5.76
CA ALA A 501 -9.28 -10.13 4.40
C ALA A 501 -10.10 -11.23 3.71
N GLN A 502 -10.47 -12.28 4.45
CA GLN A 502 -11.35 -13.34 3.94
C GLN A 502 -12.76 -12.83 3.68
N MET A 503 -13.29 -11.95 4.54
CA MET A 503 -14.62 -11.38 4.34
C MET A 503 -14.65 -10.48 3.10
N TRP A 504 -13.61 -9.68 2.86
CA TRP A 504 -13.51 -8.86 1.65
C TRP A 504 -13.44 -9.72 0.39
N CYS A 505 -12.65 -10.81 0.44
CA CYS A 505 -12.58 -11.80 -0.62
C CYS A 505 -13.95 -12.44 -0.88
N LEU A 506 -14.64 -12.87 0.18
CA LEU A 506 -15.97 -13.47 0.11
C LEU A 506 -16.97 -12.50 -0.54
N LEU A 507 -17.13 -11.28 0.00
CA LEU A 507 -18.12 -10.30 -0.49
C LEU A 507 -17.96 -10.03 -1.99
N ARG A 508 -16.72 -9.80 -2.43
CA ARG A 508 -16.43 -9.46 -3.83
C ARG A 508 -16.69 -10.62 -4.79
N LEU A 509 -16.35 -11.85 -4.38
CA LEU A 509 -16.40 -13.00 -5.27
C LEU A 509 -17.68 -13.83 -5.12
N LEU A 510 -18.48 -13.61 -4.07
CA LEU A 510 -19.73 -14.32 -3.84
C LEU A 510 -20.70 -14.21 -5.03
N PRO A 511 -20.87 -13.04 -5.68
CA PRO A 511 -21.69 -12.96 -6.90
C PRO A 511 -21.22 -13.85 -8.05
N LEU A 512 -19.91 -13.98 -8.24
CA LEU A 512 -19.34 -14.90 -9.24
C LEU A 512 -19.50 -16.38 -8.84
N MET A 513 -19.63 -16.67 -7.55
CA MET A 513 -19.76 -18.04 -7.05
C MET A 513 -21.18 -18.57 -7.12
N ILE A 514 -22.20 -17.75 -6.89
CA ILE A 514 -23.59 -18.22 -6.76
C ILE A 514 -24.61 -17.39 -7.55
N GLY A 515 -24.20 -16.35 -8.28
CA GLY A 515 -25.12 -15.49 -9.02
C GLY A 515 -25.98 -16.24 -10.05
N ASP A 516 -25.44 -17.28 -10.70
CA ASP A 516 -26.17 -18.14 -11.64
C ASP A 516 -27.33 -18.91 -10.99
N LEU A 517 -27.31 -19.12 -9.68
CA LEU A 517 -28.38 -19.80 -8.94
C LEU A 517 -29.50 -18.86 -8.51
N ILE A 518 -29.27 -17.55 -8.60
CA ILE A 518 -30.15 -16.53 -8.04
C ILE A 518 -30.84 -15.79 -9.19
N PRO A 519 -32.17 -15.66 -9.19
CA PRO A 519 -32.88 -14.88 -10.20
C PRO A 519 -32.48 -13.40 -10.16
N GLU A 520 -32.36 -12.77 -11.33
CA GLU A 520 -32.18 -11.31 -11.42
C GLU A 520 -33.34 -10.57 -10.72
N GLY A 521 -33.01 -9.52 -9.97
CA GLY A 521 -33.98 -8.72 -9.23
C GLY A 521 -34.49 -9.34 -7.93
N GLU A 522 -33.94 -10.47 -7.46
CA GLU A 522 -34.23 -10.98 -6.11
C GLU A 522 -33.80 -9.94 -5.05
N LYS A 523 -34.71 -9.56 -4.16
CA LYS A 523 -34.52 -8.37 -3.33
C LYS A 523 -33.39 -8.51 -2.29
N HIS A 524 -33.17 -9.69 -1.71
CA HIS A 524 -32.08 -9.91 -0.75
C HIS A 524 -30.73 -9.94 -1.45
N TRP A 525 -30.69 -10.42 -2.70
CA TRP A 525 -29.53 -10.31 -3.57
C TRP A 525 -29.23 -8.85 -3.92
N GLU A 526 -30.26 -8.07 -4.28
CA GLU A 526 -30.11 -6.62 -4.52
C GLU A 526 -29.56 -5.87 -3.30
N LEU A 527 -29.90 -6.30 -2.08
CA LEU A 527 -29.30 -5.76 -0.86
C LEU A 527 -27.78 -6.01 -0.82
N LEU A 528 -27.32 -7.23 -1.10
CA LEU A 528 -25.89 -7.54 -1.19
C LEU A 528 -25.21 -6.70 -2.29
N LEU A 529 -25.79 -6.65 -3.49
CA LEU A 529 -25.24 -5.87 -4.62
C LEU A 529 -25.21 -4.36 -4.31
N SER A 530 -26.16 -3.85 -3.53
CA SER A 530 -26.19 -2.47 -3.05
C SER A 530 -25.06 -2.21 -2.03
N LEU A 531 -24.79 -3.15 -1.11
CA LEU A 531 -23.64 -3.08 -0.21
C LEU A 531 -22.32 -3.05 -1.00
N LEU A 532 -22.17 -3.93 -2.00
CA LEU A 532 -20.98 -3.97 -2.85
C LEU A 532 -20.78 -2.66 -3.62
N SER A 533 -21.87 -2.04 -4.09
CA SER A 533 -21.82 -0.72 -4.75
C SER A 533 -21.32 0.38 -3.80
N CYS A 534 -21.71 0.33 -2.52
CA CYS A 534 -21.15 1.21 -1.50
C CYS A 534 -19.65 0.93 -1.29
N MET A 535 -19.28 -0.36 -1.16
CA MET A 535 -17.90 -0.79 -0.91
C MET A 535 -16.94 -0.36 -2.02
N GLU A 536 -17.34 -0.42 -3.29
CA GLU A 536 -16.49 0.00 -4.41
C GLU A 536 -16.01 1.45 -4.31
N LEU A 537 -16.85 2.33 -3.76
CA LEU A 537 -16.50 3.73 -3.51
C LEU A 537 -15.77 3.89 -2.17
N ILE A 538 -16.26 3.25 -1.10
CA ILE A 538 -15.66 3.37 0.26
C ILE A 538 -14.22 2.88 0.26
N PHE A 539 -13.90 1.83 -0.49
CA PHE A 539 -12.56 1.24 -0.58
C PHE A 539 -11.71 1.80 -1.71
N SER A 540 -12.23 2.76 -2.49
CA SER A 540 -11.47 3.34 -3.58
C SER A 540 -10.29 4.18 -3.05
N PRO A 541 -9.10 4.09 -3.66
CA PRO A 541 -7.95 4.90 -3.28
C PRO A 541 -8.04 6.35 -3.78
N ALA A 542 -9.04 6.70 -4.59
CA ALA A 542 -9.28 8.05 -5.07
C ALA A 542 -10.79 8.26 -5.33
N LEU A 543 -11.34 9.45 -5.09
CA LEU A 543 -12.76 9.73 -5.36
C LEU A 543 -12.97 11.15 -5.87
N THR A 544 -13.80 11.33 -6.91
CA THR A 544 -14.26 12.68 -7.28
C THR A 544 -15.31 13.21 -6.31
N ALA A 545 -15.53 14.52 -6.28
CA ALA A 545 -16.56 15.14 -5.44
C ALA A 545 -17.98 14.60 -5.74
N GLU A 546 -18.26 14.33 -7.01
CA GLU A 546 -19.52 13.74 -7.49
C GLU A 546 -19.68 12.30 -6.99
N ALA A 547 -18.60 11.50 -7.02
CA ALA A 547 -18.62 10.14 -6.49
C ALA A 547 -18.94 10.11 -4.99
N VAL A 548 -18.45 11.10 -4.22
CA VAL A 548 -18.78 11.23 -2.80
C VAL A 548 -20.25 11.57 -2.57
N ILE A 549 -20.86 12.41 -3.42
CA ILE A 549 -22.29 12.70 -3.37
C ILE A 549 -23.10 11.45 -3.74
N PHE A 550 -22.66 10.71 -4.75
CA PHE A 550 -23.31 9.48 -5.16
C PHE A 550 -23.26 8.41 -4.07
N LEU A 551 -22.12 8.24 -3.39
CA LEU A 551 -21.97 7.35 -2.24
C LEU A 551 -22.99 7.65 -1.14
N GLN A 552 -23.28 8.92 -0.86
CA GLN A 552 -24.28 9.30 0.13
C GLN A 552 -25.67 8.74 -0.22
N HIS A 553 -26.08 8.84 -1.48
CA HIS A 553 -27.37 8.31 -1.93
C HIS A 553 -27.39 6.77 -1.89
N LEU A 554 -26.30 6.11 -2.32
CA LEU A 554 -26.20 4.65 -2.26
C LEU A 554 -26.36 4.11 -0.84
N ILE A 555 -25.72 4.75 0.15
CA ILE A 555 -25.82 4.33 1.55
C ILE A 555 -27.26 4.50 2.06
N GLU A 556 -27.92 5.61 1.75
CA GLU A 556 -29.31 5.86 2.14
C GLU A 556 -30.29 4.84 1.52
N GLU A 557 -30.12 4.52 0.23
CA GLU A 557 -30.92 3.51 -0.48
C GLU A 557 -30.70 2.11 0.09
N HIS A 558 -29.44 1.74 0.30
CA HIS A 558 -29.05 0.48 0.93
C HIS A 558 -29.72 0.29 2.29
N HIS A 559 -29.64 1.31 3.17
CA HIS A 559 -30.21 1.23 4.51
C HIS A 559 -31.74 1.16 4.50
N ARG A 560 -32.37 1.84 3.53
CA ARG A 560 -33.83 1.77 3.32
C ARG A 560 -34.25 0.36 2.92
N LEU A 561 -33.54 -0.25 1.97
CA LEU A 561 -33.80 -1.62 1.51
C LEU A 561 -33.57 -2.63 2.65
N PHE A 562 -32.50 -2.47 3.43
CA PHE A 562 -32.25 -3.31 4.61
C PHE A 562 -33.45 -3.30 5.58
N LEU A 563 -33.97 -2.11 5.90
CA LEU A 563 -35.10 -1.95 6.82
C LEU A 563 -36.43 -2.43 6.23
N GLU A 564 -36.60 -2.38 4.90
CA GLU A 564 -37.75 -2.96 4.21
C GLU A 564 -37.74 -4.50 4.30
N LEU A 565 -36.59 -5.12 4.05
CA LEU A 565 -36.45 -6.59 4.03
C LEU A 565 -36.42 -7.21 5.42
N TYR A 566 -35.91 -6.47 6.40
CA TYR A 566 -35.77 -6.95 7.78
C TYR A 566 -36.47 -6.00 8.77
N PRO A 567 -37.82 -5.90 8.74
CA PRO A 567 -38.58 -4.92 9.53
C PRO A 567 -38.47 -5.13 11.06
N ASP A 568 -38.23 -6.37 11.49
CA ASP A 568 -38.02 -6.72 12.90
C ASP A 568 -36.59 -6.47 13.39
N ARG A 569 -35.69 -6.06 12.49
CA ARG A 569 -34.29 -5.75 12.81
C ARG A 569 -34.06 -4.25 12.84
N HIS A 570 -32.92 -3.87 13.40
CA HIS A 570 -32.48 -2.48 13.46
C HIS A 570 -31.08 -2.37 12.87
N LEU A 571 -30.79 -1.19 12.31
CA LEU A 571 -29.44 -0.84 11.87
C LEU A 571 -28.48 -0.93 13.07
N LYS A 572 -27.35 -1.61 12.88
CA LYS A 572 -26.27 -1.66 13.88
C LYS A 572 -25.53 -0.33 13.92
N PRO A 573 -24.81 -0.01 15.01
CA PRO A 573 -23.94 1.17 15.06
C PRO A 573 -23.00 1.30 13.85
N LYS A 574 -22.46 0.17 13.36
CA LYS A 574 -21.60 0.14 12.16
C LYS A 574 -22.31 0.58 10.87
N HIS A 575 -23.61 0.32 10.71
CA HIS A 575 -24.40 0.86 9.60
C HIS A 575 -24.51 2.37 9.74
N HIS A 576 -24.81 2.86 10.95
CA HIS A 576 -24.87 4.30 11.22
C HIS A 576 -23.55 5.02 10.90
N PHE A 577 -22.39 4.41 11.15
CA PHE A 577 -21.10 4.98 10.81
C PHE A 577 -20.95 5.24 9.30
N MET A 578 -21.51 4.38 8.45
CA MET A 578 -21.49 4.56 6.99
C MET A 578 -22.11 5.91 6.57
N LEU A 579 -23.16 6.38 7.26
CA LEU A 579 -23.78 7.69 6.95
C LEU A 579 -22.81 8.87 7.09
N HIS A 580 -21.74 8.71 7.87
CA HIS A 580 -20.71 9.74 8.03
C HIS A 580 -19.57 9.64 7.01
N TYR A 581 -19.45 8.54 6.28
CA TYR A 581 -18.33 8.31 5.35
C TYR A 581 -18.23 9.37 4.25
N PRO A 582 -19.32 9.82 3.59
CA PRO A 582 -19.22 10.92 2.63
C PRO A 582 -18.66 12.21 3.27
N GLY A 583 -19.05 12.50 4.51
CA GLY A 583 -18.54 13.64 5.27
C GLY A 583 -17.08 13.48 5.66
N ALA A 584 -16.67 12.27 6.07
CA ALA A 584 -15.28 11.95 6.39
C ALA A 584 -14.38 12.02 5.15
N ILE A 585 -14.83 11.49 4.00
CA ILE A 585 -14.06 11.54 2.74
C ILE A 585 -13.80 12.98 2.31
N ARG A 586 -14.78 13.88 2.38
CA ARG A 586 -14.56 15.31 2.06
C ARG A 586 -13.52 15.96 2.98
N LYS A 587 -13.42 15.49 4.23
CA LYS A 587 -12.52 16.06 5.24
C LYS A 587 -11.12 15.48 5.19
N LEU A 588 -11.00 14.20 4.89
CA LEU A 588 -9.79 13.40 5.02
C LEU A 588 -9.22 12.87 3.71
N GLY A 589 -9.97 12.93 2.61
CA GLY A 589 -9.69 12.12 1.42
C GLY A 589 -10.12 10.65 1.60
N PRO A 590 -9.60 9.73 0.77
CA PRO A 590 -9.96 8.31 0.77
C PRO A 590 -9.77 7.59 2.12
N LEU A 591 -10.80 6.89 2.60
CA LEU A 591 -10.82 6.30 3.95
C LEU A 591 -9.87 5.11 4.14
N VAL A 592 -9.49 4.43 3.04
CA VAL A 592 -8.52 3.33 3.07
C VAL A 592 -7.12 3.75 3.52
N GLN A 593 -6.82 5.04 3.55
CA GLN A 593 -5.58 5.55 4.12
C GLN A 593 -5.56 5.48 5.66
N PHE A 594 -6.73 5.33 6.28
CA PHE A 594 -6.92 5.42 7.73
C PHE A 594 -7.44 4.12 8.38
N TRP A 595 -7.79 3.10 7.59
CA TRP A 595 -8.31 1.83 8.10
C TRP A 595 -7.26 1.02 8.90
N CYS A 596 -7.71 0.18 9.82
CA CYS A 596 -6.80 -0.56 10.70
C CYS A 596 -6.10 -1.74 10.02
N MET A 597 -6.57 -2.18 8.85
CA MET A 597 -6.07 -3.38 8.16
C MET A 597 -4.55 -3.38 7.93
N ARG A 598 -3.97 -2.23 7.54
CA ARG A 598 -2.52 -2.10 7.32
C ARG A 598 -1.73 -2.08 8.63
N PHE A 599 -2.28 -1.46 9.66
CA PHE A 599 -1.65 -1.37 10.96
C PHE A 599 -1.64 -2.73 11.66
N GLU A 600 -2.76 -3.47 11.64
CA GLU A 600 -2.85 -4.83 12.17
C GLU A 600 -1.96 -5.82 11.42
N ALA A 601 -1.88 -5.72 10.09
CA ALA A 601 -0.94 -6.52 9.31
C ALA A 601 0.51 -6.29 9.77
N LYS A 602 0.86 -5.04 10.11
CA LYS A 602 2.17 -4.71 10.69
C LYS A 602 2.32 -5.21 12.12
N GLN A 603 1.29 -5.12 12.96
CA GLN A 603 1.33 -5.74 14.30
C GLN A 603 1.60 -7.24 14.22
N GLY A 604 1.01 -7.93 13.23
CA GLY A 604 1.32 -9.34 12.96
C GLY A 604 2.81 -9.62 12.80
N PHE A 605 3.58 -8.71 12.18
CA PHE A 605 5.04 -8.81 12.11
C PHE A 605 5.69 -8.77 13.49
N PHE A 606 5.26 -7.86 14.38
CA PHE A 606 5.80 -7.77 15.74
C PHE A 606 5.44 -8.99 16.59
N LYS A 607 4.21 -9.49 16.46
CA LYS A 607 3.78 -10.75 17.07
C LYS A 607 4.74 -11.88 16.68
N ARG A 608 5.00 -12.07 15.37
CA ARG A 608 5.96 -13.08 14.88
C ARG A 608 7.38 -12.91 15.40
N LEU A 609 7.89 -11.68 15.39
CA LEU A 609 9.25 -11.40 15.85
C LEU A 609 9.43 -11.75 17.33
N SER A 610 8.42 -11.46 18.16
CA SER A 610 8.47 -11.81 19.59
C SER A 610 8.55 -13.32 19.85
N HIS A 611 7.89 -14.12 19.00
CA HIS A 611 7.94 -15.59 19.09
C HIS A 611 9.28 -16.17 18.70
N VAL A 612 9.99 -15.51 17.79
CA VAL A 612 11.24 -16.02 17.20
C VAL A 612 12.47 -15.51 17.96
N ALA A 613 12.41 -14.28 18.49
CA ALA A 613 13.56 -13.64 19.12
C ALA A 613 13.69 -13.94 20.63
N CYS A 614 12.60 -14.31 21.33
CA CYS A 614 12.55 -14.48 22.80
C CYS A 614 13.23 -13.34 23.60
N ASN A 615 13.37 -12.15 22.99
CA ASN A 615 14.08 -11.00 23.54
C ASN A 615 13.32 -9.73 23.11
N PHE A 616 12.91 -8.94 24.10
CA PHE A 616 12.07 -7.75 23.94
C PHE A 616 12.87 -6.44 23.83
N HIS A 617 14.19 -6.53 23.71
CA HIS A 617 15.06 -5.38 23.51
C HIS A 617 15.36 -5.20 22.01
N ASN A 618 14.87 -4.10 21.42
CA ASN A 618 15.23 -3.53 20.11
C ASN A 618 14.53 -4.12 18.86
N ILE A 619 13.37 -3.52 18.52
CA ILE A 619 12.52 -3.92 17.39
C ILE A 619 12.57 -2.93 16.19
N CYS A 620 13.04 -1.69 16.39
CA CYS A 620 12.85 -0.60 15.42
C CYS A 620 13.85 -0.52 14.26
N LYS A 621 14.68 -1.54 14.04
CA LYS A 621 15.89 -1.42 13.20
C LYS A 621 15.75 -1.86 11.74
N THR A 622 14.55 -2.12 11.26
CA THR A 622 14.45 -3.24 10.32
C THR A 622 14.03 -2.88 8.88
N GLN A 623 13.86 -1.62 8.49
CA GLN A 623 13.40 -1.29 7.13
C GLN A 623 13.91 0.06 6.62
N MET A 624 15.22 0.23 6.42
CA MET A 624 15.78 1.46 5.83
C MET A 624 16.60 1.28 4.55
N PHE A 625 16.39 0.19 3.81
CA PHE A 625 16.85 0.11 2.42
C PHE A 625 15.75 -0.51 1.56
N SER A 626 14.98 0.33 0.85
CA SER A 626 14.19 -0.12 -0.28
C SER A 626 15.12 -0.26 -1.47
N HIS A 627 15.43 -1.49 -1.87
CA HIS A 627 15.53 -1.72 -3.31
C HIS A 627 14.08 -1.69 -3.83
N ASP A 628 13.80 -0.94 -4.90
CA ASP A 628 12.44 -0.76 -5.43
C ASP A 628 11.78 -2.09 -5.86
N PHE A 629 12.59 -3.14 -6.02
CA PHE A 629 12.17 -4.47 -6.49
C PHE A 629 12.82 -5.61 -5.69
N GLU A 630 12.04 -6.64 -5.35
CA GLU A 630 12.56 -7.98 -5.03
C GLU A 630 12.27 -8.90 -6.22
N VAL A 631 13.29 -9.59 -6.74
CA VAL A 631 13.16 -10.43 -7.94
C VAL A 631 13.25 -11.91 -7.57
N GLY A 632 12.35 -12.72 -8.13
CA GLY A 632 12.33 -14.17 -7.96
C GLY A 632 13.30 -14.95 -8.84
N PRO A 633 13.35 -16.29 -8.69
CA PRO A 633 14.16 -17.15 -9.55
C PRO A 633 13.65 -17.12 -11.00
N GLY A 634 14.55 -17.33 -11.96
CA GLY A 634 14.31 -17.15 -13.38
C GLY A 634 15.54 -17.55 -14.20
N TYR A 635 15.59 -17.13 -15.46
CA TYR A 635 16.73 -17.37 -16.35
C TYR A 635 17.02 -16.14 -17.21
N THR A 636 18.26 -16.03 -17.69
CA THR A 636 18.70 -14.99 -18.62
C THR A 636 18.59 -15.50 -20.06
N THR A 637 18.15 -14.65 -20.98
CA THR A 637 18.11 -14.91 -22.42
C THR A 637 18.34 -13.61 -23.18
N PHE A 638 18.45 -13.67 -24.51
CA PHE A 638 18.48 -12.48 -25.35
C PHE A 638 17.07 -11.94 -25.58
N LEU A 639 16.93 -10.61 -25.61
CA LEU A 639 15.65 -9.94 -25.83
C LEU A 639 14.90 -10.44 -27.08
N GLY A 640 15.61 -10.61 -28.21
CA GLY A 640 15.03 -11.10 -29.46
C GLY A 640 14.60 -12.57 -29.44
N SER A 641 15.01 -13.34 -28.42
CA SER A 641 14.67 -14.76 -28.25
C SER A 641 13.41 -14.97 -27.41
N ILE A 642 12.77 -13.89 -26.92
CA ILE A 642 11.51 -14.00 -26.19
C ILE A 642 10.40 -14.46 -27.16
N GLU A 643 9.57 -15.38 -26.72
CA GLU A 643 8.41 -15.85 -27.49
C GLU A 643 7.50 -14.68 -27.88
N ASP A 644 7.03 -14.68 -29.13
CA ASP A 644 6.19 -13.61 -29.70
C ASP A 644 6.82 -12.20 -29.68
N PHE A 645 8.15 -12.08 -29.58
CA PHE A 645 8.85 -10.79 -29.53
C PHE A 645 8.46 -9.82 -30.67
N GLU A 646 8.28 -10.32 -31.90
CA GLU A 646 7.88 -9.50 -33.05
C GLU A 646 6.56 -8.74 -32.82
N LYS A 647 5.66 -9.27 -31.99
CA LYS A 647 4.38 -8.61 -31.64
C LYS A 647 4.53 -7.53 -30.58
N VAL A 648 5.61 -7.57 -29.79
CA VAL A 648 5.84 -6.69 -28.63
C VAL A 648 7.06 -5.79 -28.77
N LYS A 649 7.74 -5.83 -29.93
CA LYS A 649 8.96 -5.09 -30.23
C LYS A 649 8.87 -3.59 -29.96
N CYS A 650 7.72 -2.96 -30.24
CA CYS A 650 7.49 -1.53 -29.98
C CYS A 650 7.67 -1.17 -28.50
N GLY A 651 7.31 -2.07 -27.58
CA GLY A 651 7.47 -1.89 -26.15
C GLY A 651 8.92 -1.94 -25.66
N PHE A 652 9.86 -2.33 -26.52
CA PHE A 652 11.29 -2.40 -26.24
C PHE A 652 12.12 -1.53 -27.21
N GLU A 653 11.49 -0.54 -27.84
CA GLU A 653 12.20 0.41 -28.71
C GLU A 653 13.40 1.06 -28.00
N GLY A 654 14.52 1.14 -28.72
CA GLY A 654 15.79 1.64 -28.20
C GLY A 654 16.67 0.61 -27.48
N ILE A 655 16.21 -0.64 -27.32
CA ILE A 655 17.01 -1.71 -26.71
C ILE A 655 17.49 -2.70 -27.79
N PRO A 656 18.81 -2.98 -27.90
CA PRO A 656 19.34 -3.95 -28.84
C PRO A 656 18.77 -5.36 -28.65
N LEU A 657 18.52 -6.09 -29.75
CA LEU A 657 17.96 -7.46 -29.70
C LEU A 657 18.84 -8.47 -28.97
N PHE A 658 20.15 -8.23 -28.96
CA PHE A 658 21.16 -9.06 -28.30
C PHE A 658 21.44 -8.62 -26.86
N SER A 659 20.68 -7.66 -26.31
CA SER A 659 20.76 -7.33 -24.89
C SER A 659 20.30 -8.52 -24.04
N ASP A 660 21.10 -8.84 -23.02
CA ASP A 660 20.74 -9.82 -22.01
C ASP A 660 19.57 -9.31 -21.17
N VAL A 661 18.55 -10.16 -21.01
CA VAL A 661 17.37 -9.87 -20.23
C VAL A 661 17.07 -11.01 -19.28
N TYR A 662 16.64 -10.68 -18.07
CA TYR A 662 16.29 -11.67 -17.06
C TYR A 662 14.78 -11.86 -16.98
N LEU A 663 14.31 -13.10 -17.09
CA LEU A 663 12.90 -13.47 -17.00
C LEU A 663 12.62 -14.15 -15.66
N PRO A 664 12.21 -13.40 -14.62
CA PRO A 664 11.85 -13.99 -13.34
C PRO A 664 10.47 -14.63 -13.36
N SER A 665 10.29 -15.67 -12.53
CA SER A 665 8.99 -16.27 -12.24
C SER A 665 8.06 -15.32 -11.47
N TRP A 666 8.62 -14.38 -10.72
CA TRP A 666 7.88 -13.35 -10.00
C TRP A 666 8.74 -12.14 -9.70
N ILE A 667 8.11 -10.98 -9.55
CA ILE A 667 8.75 -9.78 -9.03
C ILE A 667 7.86 -9.13 -7.98
N LYS A 668 8.44 -8.47 -6.99
CA LYS A 668 7.70 -7.71 -5.98
C LYS A 668 8.08 -6.25 -6.07
N CYS A 669 7.09 -5.39 -6.25
CA CYS A 669 7.22 -3.94 -6.31
C CYS A 669 6.17 -3.30 -5.40
N LYS A 670 6.55 -2.27 -4.64
CA LYS A 670 5.65 -1.55 -3.71
C LYS A 670 4.85 -2.47 -2.75
N GLY A 671 5.41 -3.63 -2.39
CA GLY A 671 4.77 -4.62 -1.53
C GLY A 671 3.86 -5.63 -2.25
N THR A 672 3.56 -5.43 -3.53
CA THR A 672 2.78 -6.34 -4.38
C THR A 672 3.69 -7.30 -5.12
N THR A 673 3.36 -8.59 -5.11
CA THR A 673 4.02 -9.60 -5.94
C THR A 673 3.25 -9.82 -7.24
N TYR A 674 3.93 -9.67 -8.37
CA TYR A 674 3.45 -9.90 -9.72
C TYR A 674 4.01 -11.21 -10.27
N ARG A 675 3.19 -11.96 -11.00
CA ARG A 675 3.51 -13.26 -11.61
C ARG A 675 2.78 -13.43 -12.93
N SER A 676 3.30 -14.33 -13.78
CA SER A 676 2.55 -14.82 -14.94
C SER A 676 1.18 -15.38 -14.52
N GLY A 677 0.15 -15.12 -15.33
CA GLY A 677 -1.24 -15.49 -15.08
C GLY A 677 -2.05 -14.48 -14.27
N MET A 678 -1.42 -13.50 -13.60
CA MET A 678 -2.14 -12.41 -12.93
C MET A 678 -2.68 -11.40 -13.95
N THR A 679 -3.82 -10.80 -13.64
CA THR A 679 -4.45 -9.79 -14.51
C THR A 679 -4.25 -8.39 -13.94
N LEU A 680 -3.85 -7.45 -14.78
CA LEU A 680 -3.64 -6.06 -14.45
C LEU A 680 -4.81 -5.21 -14.95
N PHE A 681 -5.16 -4.18 -14.18
CA PHE A 681 -5.82 -3.02 -14.74
C PHE A 681 -4.77 -2.19 -15.49
N VAL A 682 -5.04 -1.85 -16.75
CA VAL A 682 -4.09 -1.15 -17.62
C VAL A 682 -4.43 0.33 -17.70
N SER A 683 -5.69 0.64 -18.01
CA SER A 683 -6.20 2.01 -18.19
C SER A 683 -7.71 1.99 -18.36
N HIS A 684 -8.34 3.16 -18.42
CA HIS A 684 -9.69 3.30 -18.95
C HIS A 684 -9.67 3.49 -20.47
N SER A 685 -10.63 2.89 -21.16
CA SER A 685 -10.89 3.12 -22.59
C SER A 685 -11.41 4.54 -22.83
N ALA A 686 -11.48 4.96 -24.10
CA ALA A 686 -12.02 6.28 -24.46
C ALA A 686 -13.49 6.49 -24.03
N ASP A 687 -14.22 5.41 -23.79
CA ASP A 687 -15.62 5.41 -23.35
C ASP A 687 -15.75 5.24 -21.82
N GLY A 688 -14.64 5.14 -21.09
CA GLY A 688 -14.60 5.05 -19.62
C GLY A 688 -14.61 3.64 -19.05
N GLU A 689 -14.75 2.61 -19.90
CA GLU A 689 -14.69 1.20 -19.46
C GLU A 689 -13.26 0.78 -19.09
N PRO A 690 -13.05 -0.01 -18.03
CA PRO A 690 -11.73 -0.49 -17.63
C PRO A 690 -11.15 -1.44 -18.68
N GLN A 691 -9.84 -1.36 -18.90
CA GLN A 691 -9.08 -2.24 -19.78
C GLN A 691 -8.17 -3.14 -18.95
N PHE A 692 -8.18 -4.43 -19.27
CA PHE A 692 -7.46 -5.45 -18.53
C PHE A 692 -6.43 -6.16 -19.41
N ALA A 693 -5.35 -6.63 -18.79
CA ALA A 693 -4.38 -7.48 -19.47
C ALA A 693 -3.73 -8.50 -18.52
N THR A 694 -3.59 -9.75 -18.98
CA THR A 694 -2.96 -10.82 -18.19
C THR A 694 -1.47 -10.90 -18.47
N ILE A 695 -0.66 -10.89 -17.42
CA ILE A 695 0.80 -11.04 -17.50
C ILE A 695 1.12 -12.41 -18.08
N GLN A 696 1.85 -12.42 -19.20
CA GLN A 696 2.42 -13.62 -19.79
C GLN A 696 3.83 -13.82 -19.25
N ASN A 697 4.70 -12.81 -19.41
CA ASN A 697 6.09 -12.85 -18.97
C ASN A 697 6.49 -11.54 -18.26
N ILE A 698 7.45 -11.65 -17.36
CA ILE A 698 8.09 -10.51 -16.70
C ILE A 698 9.49 -10.41 -17.28
N VAL A 699 9.90 -9.20 -17.67
CA VAL A 699 11.22 -8.95 -18.26
C VAL A 699 11.92 -7.88 -17.45
N VAL A 700 13.13 -8.18 -16.97
CA VAL A 700 14.00 -7.26 -16.24
C VAL A 700 15.21 -6.92 -17.10
N ILE A 701 15.39 -5.63 -17.38
CA ILE A 701 16.47 -5.09 -18.24
C ILE A 701 16.99 -3.81 -17.57
N ASP A 702 18.27 -3.73 -17.26
CA ASP A 702 18.91 -2.53 -16.68
C ASP A 702 18.15 -1.93 -15.48
N SER A 703 17.72 -2.80 -14.55
CA SER A 703 16.90 -2.44 -13.37
C SER A 703 15.49 -1.88 -13.68
N LYS A 704 15.06 -1.88 -14.94
CA LYS A 704 13.68 -1.61 -15.37
C LYS A 704 12.90 -2.91 -15.50
N VAL A 705 11.62 -2.85 -15.21
CA VAL A 705 10.75 -4.02 -15.21
C VAL A 705 9.58 -3.76 -16.15
N LYS A 706 9.44 -4.63 -17.15
CA LYS A 706 8.33 -4.60 -18.10
C LYS A 706 7.56 -5.91 -18.06
N PHE A 707 6.25 -5.81 -18.20
CA PHE A 707 5.35 -6.96 -18.33
C PHE A 707 4.96 -7.13 -19.79
N ILE A 708 5.19 -8.32 -20.33
CA ILE A 708 4.54 -8.74 -21.57
C ILE A 708 3.15 -9.23 -21.19
N VAL A 709 2.13 -8.58 -21.69
CA VAL A 709 0.74 -8.83 -21.30
C VAL A 709 -0.12 -9.19 -22.51
N LYS A 710 -1.17 -9.98 -22.28
CA LYS A 710 -2.21 -10.29 -23.25
C LYS A 710 -3.48 -9.55 -22.88
N LYS A 711 -4.01 -8.74 -23.80
CA LYS A 711 -5.18 -7.88 -23.54
C LYS A 711 -6.48 -8.66 -23.47
N TRP A 712 -7.43 -8.12 -22.71
CA TRP A 712 -8.83 -8.52 -22.69
C TRP A 712 -9.68 -7.43 -23.32
N ASP A 713 -10.67 -7.84 -24.10
CA ASP A 713 -11.68 -6.94 -24.65
C ASP A 713 -12.88 -6.90 -23.69
N THR A 714 -13.06 -5.75 -23.02
CA THR A 714 -14.15 -5.54 -22.05
C THR A 714 -15.48 -5.42 -22.77
N VAL A 715 -16.40 -6.33 -22.45
CA VAL A 715 -17.76 -6.38 -23.03
C VAL A 715 -18.70 -5.43 -22.29
N GLY A 716 -18.60 -5.39 -20.96
CA GLY A 716 -19.36 -4.47 -20.11
C GLY A 716 -19.49 -4.97 -18.67
N PHE A 717 -20.01 -4.10 -17.80
CA PHE A 717 -20.29 -4.44 -16.41
C PHE A 717 -21.61 -5.21 -16.26
N ASP A 718 -21.54 -6.40 -15.68
CA ASP A 718 -22.70 -7.19 -15.27
C ASP A 718 -22.97 -6.95 -13.78
N ARG A 719 -24.07 -6.26 -13.50
CA ARG A 719 -24.46 -5.94 -12.13
C ARG A 719 -24.83 -7.18 -11.31
N HIS A 720 -25.47 -8.19 -11.93
CA HIS A 720 -25.95 -9.38 -11.22
C HIS A 720 -24.80 -10.22 -10.67
N PHE A 721 -23.71 -10.29 -11.44
CA PHE A 721 -22.45 -10.95 -11.06
C PHE A 721 -21.42 -10.00 -10.45
N PHE A 722 -21.76 -8.71 -10.35
CA PHE A 722 -20.91 -7.64 -9.84
C PHE A 722 -19.47 -7.69 -10.39
N ALA A 723 -19.36 -7.85 -11.71
CA ALA A 723 -18.09 -8.05 -12.40
C ALA A 723 -18.17 -7.58 -13.86
N PHE A 724 -17.01 -7.29 -14.45
CA PHE A 724 -16.90 -7.00 -15.88
C PHE A 724 -16.82 -8.30 -16.67
N SER A 725 -17.71 -8.47 -17.65
CA SER A 725 -17.56 -9.52 -18.67
C SER A 725 -16.48 -9.10 -19.66
N VAL A 726 -15.58 -10.03 -19.98
CA VAL A 726 -14.44 -9.83 -20.87
C VAL A 726 -14.29 -11.00 -21.83
N SER A 727 -13.72 -10.72 -23.00
CA SER A 727 -13.42 -11.72 -24.02
C SER A 727 -11.93 -11.75 -24.36
N PRO A 728 -11.35 -12.93 -24.65
CA PRO A 728 -9.91 -13.07 -24.86
C PRO A 728 -9.48 -12.39 -26.16
N SER A 729 -8.56 -11.43 -26.05
CA SER A 729 -7.93 -10.80 -27.21
C SER A 729 -6.67 -11.55 -27.63
N SER A 730 -6.31 -11.52 -28.91
CA SER A 730 -5.00 -12.02 -29.39
C SER A 730 -3.90 -10.95 -29.31
N ALA A 731 -4.25 -9.72 -28.95
CA ALA A 731 -3.31 -8.61 -28.86
C ALA A 731 -2.37 -8.76 -27.64
N LEU A 732 -1.07 -8.72 -27.91
CA LEU A 732 -0.03 -8.58 -26.90
C LEU A 732 0.39 -7.11 -26.78
N ASP A 733 0.86 -6.75 -25.60
CA ASP A 733 1.40 -5.43 -25.33
C ASP A 733 2.49 -5.50 -24.26
N VAL A 734 3.19 -4.39 -24.05
CA VAL A 734 4.21 -4.24 -23.02
C VAL A 734 3.83 -3.11 -22.08
N VAL A 735 3.72 -3.43 -20.79
CA VAL A 735 3.40 -2.46 -19.75
C VAL A 735 4.61 -2.27 -18.85
N ASP A 736 5.01 -1.02 -18.62
CA ASP A 736 6.04 -0.71 -17.62
C ASP A 736 5.43 -0.82 -16.23
N ILE A 737 6.12 -1.44 -15.27
CA ILE A 737 5.60 -1.58 -13.90
C ILE A 737 5.30 -0.22 -13.26
N HIS A 738 6.00 0.84 -13.66
CA HIS A 738 5.79 2.19 -13.14
C HIS A 738 4.61 2.91 -13.77
N SER A 739 4.11 2.44 -14.92
CA SER A 739 2.94 2.99 -15.61
C SER A 739 1.64 2.28 -15.23
N VAL A 740 1.66 1.37 -14.25
CA VAL A 740 0.45 0.67 -13.79
C VAL A 740 -0.30 1.56 -12.82
N ASP A 741 -1.54 1.91 -13.16
CA ASP A 741 -2.39 2.78 -12.34
C ASP A 741 -2.83 2.11 -11.02
N ASP A 742 -3.05 0.79 -11.04
CA ASP A 742 -3.40 0.01 -9.83
C ASP A 742 -2.44 -1.16 -9.60
N HIS A 743 -1.72 -1.10 -8.48
CA HIS A 743 -0.74 -2.11 -8.10
C HIS A 743 -1.36 -3.34 -7.40
N HIS A 744 -2.66 -3.63 -7.60
CA HIS A 744 -3.33 -4.80 -7.02
C HIS A 744 -3.80 -5.76 -8.13
N PRO A 745 -2.98 -6.77 -8.48
CA PRO A 745 -3.34 -7.70 -9.53
C PRO A 745 -4.66 -8.42 -9.21
N LEU A 746 -5.45 -8.60 -10.25
CA LEU A 746 -6.72 -9.29 -10.28
C LEU A 746 -6.56 -10.70 -10.84
N HIS A 747 -7.65 -11.46 -10.81
CA HIS A 747 -7.74 -12.78 -11.42
C HIS A 747 -8.96 -12.82 -12.34
N VAL A 748 -8.80 -13.44 -13.50
CA VAL A 748 -9.90 -13.68 -14.43
C VAL A 748 -10.54 -15.01 -14.09
N VAL A 749 -11.86 -15.04 -13.99
CA VAL A 749 -12.62 -16.24 -13.60
C VAL A 749 -13.56 -16.61 -14.74
N MET A 750 -13.70 -17.90 -15.03
CA MET A 750 -14.72 -18.36 -15.96
C MET A 750 -16.11 -18.23 -15.33
N SER A 751 -17.05 -17.63 -16.05
CA SER A 751 -18.43 -17.46 -15.61
C SER A 751 -19.13 -18.82 -15.49
N LEU A 752 -20.06 -18.92 -14.54
CA LEU A 752 -20.92 -20.09 -14.36
C LEU A 752 -22.22 -20.01 -15.17
N LYS A 753 -22.38 -19.01 -16.05
CA LYS A 753 -23.56 -18.86 -16.93
C LYS A 753 -23.68 -20.06 -17.88
N GLU A 754 -24.89 -20.61 -18.03
CA GLU A 754 -25.13 -21.90 -18.70
C GLU A 754 -24.88 -21.95 -20.23
N ASN A 755 -24.39 -20.91 -20.92
CA ASN A 755 -24.23 -20.95 -22.38
C ASN A 755 -23.06 -20.15 -23.00
N GLU A 756 -22.16 -19.56 -22.21
CA GLU A 756 -21.10 -18.71 -22.76
C GLU A 756 -19.77 -19.00 -22.07
N ASN A 757 -18.68 -19.16 -22.85
CA ASN A 757 -17.29 -19.18 -22.35
C ASN A 757 -16.86 -17.77 -21.91
N ASP A 758 -17.72 -17.12 -21.13
CA ASP A 758 -17.57 -15.75 -20.70
C ASP A 758 -16.59 -15.70 -19.54
N HIS A 759 -15.64 -14.79 -19.65
CA HIS A 759 -14.66 -14.55 -18.62
C HIS A 759 -15.10 -13.32 -17.84
N CYS A 760 -14.94 -13.35 -16.53
CA CYS A 760 -15.33 -12.25 -15.66
C CYS A 760 -14.15 -11.77 -14.83
N ILE A 761 -14.07 -10.46 -14.62
CA ILE A 761 -13.09 -9.81 -13.76
C ILE A 761 -13.84 -8.96 -12.74
N SER A 762 -13.65 -9.25 -11.45
CA SER A 762 -14.23 -8.47 -10.36
C SER A 762 -13.17 -7.55 -9.74
N LEU A 763 -13.46 -6.24 -9.74
CA LEU A 763 -12.57 -5.21 -9.19
C LEU A 763 -12.60 -5.21 -7.67
N ARG A 764 -11.48 -4.83 -7.04
CA ARG A 764 -11.39 -4.66 -5.58
C ARG A 764 -12.16 -3.44 -5.08
N TYR A 765 -12.20 -2.41 -5.92
CA TYR A 765 -12.84 -1.12 -5.70
C TYR A 765 -12.95 -0.39 -7.05
N ARG A 766 -13.70 0.71 -7.08
CA ARG A 766 -13.80 1.57 -8.25
C ARG A 766 -12.48 2.31 -8.49
N LEU A 767 -12.03 2.33 -9.73
CA LEU A 767 -10.90 3.14 -10.19
C LEU A 767 -11.46 4.37 -10.92
N PHE A 768 -10.82 5.53 -10.76
CA PHE A 768 -11.26 6.82 -11.30
C PHE A 768 -10.27 7.39 -12.31
#